data_AF-A0AAE3ZMG8-F1
#
_entry.id   AF-A0AAE3ZMG8-F1
#
_cell.length_a   1.000
_cell.length_b   1.000
_cell.length_c   1.000
_cell.angle_alpha   90.00
_cell.angle_beta   90.00
_cell.angle_gamma   90.00
#
_symmetry.space_group_name_H-M   'P 1'
#
loop_
_entity.id
_entity.type
_entity.pdbx_description
1 polymer ?
#
loop_
_entity_poly.entity_id
_entity_poly.type
_entity_poly.pdbx_seq_one_letter_code
_entity_poly.pdbx_strand_id
1 'polypeptide(L)'
;MVRFLPSDLVIRFLVLTALLTATTASVYGHLWIVTHPAAERAVADCVSLDDLERMADVSPATAAQVEGMTVVTLACVTPNATGMLGWAVAGTVLLLVTAYLLYRLLPVWIIRFRGGGLRELETGHPAIAAAVRGHAVEIGLPRMPRLWYSTAWGDSAAFGTGRRPHVRLGERTIRECTVARDAFTATVLHELAHVKNRDIRQTYLTIGFRRAFYALTVVPFLLTLGYETLVPRASTVEAQQPVAIVLLGALTLLTARSVLRARELAADTTAASASGGAVVAGWLGGGTPTGDGRRPEFLRDHPRRAGRCRNLAEPWRRLRSSPAQFFASGVAISVLSATVTPLAWQLLLASRIGGALPPIPLVVLLVALSTVLSTIALAWLVSVIAWRGVTAARDGSRVPGVARDAAAVAGLGLGVVVGEPASAVYANAGVLGVLDGVGFAGIAGAAVSVAALTVSLAALHRWARENAQAWPSARGGLFATGVTAGTVAFLPVYTTWWMMHDQAAMAAIYPWAPGTAEMMNSAYWPGPGSAWLQAVYLPLDFLSVFPGTALILMVPLLLTGVGLARSRTRAPHRWRPFGVAALLLITLPVLALMVRAAVGADPIADADPAGSLLYLMDLTVAVSAAFAAVTGLVIALRGDRFAAVTALATGSALSCLAALLCPLAALTAICGPRRALTCTGASFGEFYQVLFGYAGTEGAVKAIAAGWAGLAVGALLRRFARAAPAPDRPHGSRRLLAGLVLTCGVTTTATACVLLGLVSA
;
A
#
# COMPACT_ATOMS: atom_id res chain seq x y z
N MET A 1 -3.10 13.23 -22.69
CA MET A 1 -2.73 13.35 -21.26
C MET A 1 -2.23 12.05 -20.61
N VAL A 2 -2.64 10.85 -21.04
CA VAL A 2 -2.37 9.57 -20.31
C VAL A 2 -0.93 9.03 -20.39
N ARG A 3 0.00 9.67 -21.12
CA ARG A 3 1.33 9.08 -21.43
C ARG A 3 2.22 8.77 -20.21
N PHE A 4 1.95 9.38 -19.04
CA PHE A 4 2.79 9.21 -17.84
C PHE A 4 2.28 8.15 -16.86
N LEU A 5 1.00 7.79 -16.91
CA LEU A 5 0.49 6.75 -16.03
C LEU A 5 0.91 5.39 -16.60
N PRO A 6 1.49 4.50 -15.77
CA PRO A 6 1.81 3.13 -16.21
C PRO A 6 0.54 2.50 -16.77
N SER A 7 0.64 1.68 -17.81
CA SER A 7 -0.51 0.96 -18.37
C SER A 7 -0.90 -0.24 -17.50
N ASP A 8 -2.11 -0.77 -17.68
CA ASP A 8 -2.58 -1.91 -16.87
C ASP A 8 -1.69 -3.15 -17.08
N LEU A 9 -1.20 -3.30 -18.31
CA LEU A 9 -0.19 -4.26 -18.68
C LEU A 9 1.10 -4.13 -17.85
N VAL A 10 1.61 -2.90 -17.69
CA VAL A 10 2.84 -2.65 -16.91
C VAL A 10 2.63 -3.04 -15.44
N ILE A 11 1.50 -2.66 -14.84
CA ILE A 11 1.19 -3.01 -13.44
C ILE A 11 1.17 -4.53 -13.26
N ARG A 12 0.41 -5.26 -14.09
CA ARG A 12 0.31 -6.72 -13.99
C ARG A 12 1.65 -7.41 -14.20
N PHE A 13 2.47 -6.88 -15.11
CA PHE A 13 3.82 -7.40 -15.35
C PHE A 13 4.75 -7.17 -14.16
N LEU A 14 4.68 -6.01 -13.50
CA LEU A 14 5.46 -5.74 -12.29
C LEU A 14 5.03 -6.63 -11.11
N VAL A 15 3.72 -6.81 -10.92
CA VAL A 15 3.17 -7.73 -9.91
C VAL A 15 3.64 -9.17 -10.16
N LEU A 16 3.60 -9.63 -11.41
CA LEU A 16 4.15 -10.93 -11.78
C LEU A 16 5.65 -11.01 -11.44
N THR A 17 6.43 -10.00 -11.83
CA THR A 17 7.88 -9.99 -11.58
C THR A 17 8.18 -10.07 -10.08
N ALA A 18 7.49 -9.28 -9.26
CA ALA A 18 7.65 -9.26 -7.80
C ALA A 18 7.31 -10.62 -7.16
N LEU A 19 6.18 -11.23 -7.55
CA LEU A 19 5.80 -12.58 -7.09
C LEU A 19 6.90 -13.59 -7.39
N LEU A 20 7.37 -13.61 -8.64
CA LEU A 20 8.36 -14.56 -9.11
C LEU A 20 9.71 -14.40 -8.40
N THR A 21 10.20 -13.17 -8.25
CA THR A 21 11.49 -12.91 -7.61
C THR A 21 11.45 -13.20 -6.12
N ALA A 22 10.40 -12.76 -5.42
CA ALA A 22 10.27 -12.99 -3.98
C ALA A 22 10.11 -14.49 -3.66
N THR A 23 9.23 -15.18 -4.39
CA THR A 23 9.07 -16.64 -4.23
C THR A 23 10.37 -17.39 -4.53
N THR A 24 11.10 -16.99 -5.56
CA THR A 24 12.37 -17.66 -5.92
C THR A 24 13.46 -17.40 -4.88
N ALA A 25 13.59 -16.17 -4.40
CA ALA A 25 14.53 -15.87 -3.32
C ALA A 25 14.25 -16.72 -2.07
N SER A 26 12.98 -16.81 -1.67
CA SER A 26 12.58 -17.60 -0.51
C SER A 26 12.81 -19.11 -0.71
N VAL A 27 12.44 -19.65 -1.87
CA VAL A 27 12.70 -21.07 -2.21
C VAL A 27 14.20 -21.37 -2.19
N TYR A 28 15.05 -20.56 -2.80
CA TYR A 28 16.49 -20.83 -2.80
C TYR A 28 17.14 -20.67 -1.42
N GLY A 29 16.65 -19.73 -0.59
CA GLY A 29 17.06 -19.64 0.81
C GLY A 29 16.69 -20.92 1.58
N HIS A 30 15.54 -21.51 1.31
CA HIS A 30 15.15 -22.80 1.85
C HIS A 30 16.01 -23.96 1.30
N LEU A 31 16.26 -24.00 -0.02
CA LEU A 31 17.15 -25.00 -0.62
C LEU A 31 18.54 -25.02 0.04
N TRP A 32 19.03 -23.87 0.49
CA TRP A 32 20.28 -23.80 1.26
C TRP A 32 20.17 -24.56 2.58
N ILE A 33 19.13 -24.32 3.38
CA ILE A 33 18.87 -25.04 4.64
C ILE A 33 18.83 -26.54 4.35
N VAL A 34 18.07 -26.92 3.31
CA VAL A 34 17.89 -28.32 2.92
C VAL A 34 19.20 -29.00 2.52
N THR A 35 20.09 -28.29 1.86
CA THR A 35 21.36 -28.85 1.39
C THR A 35 22.46 -28.81 2.45
N HIS A 36 22.24 -28.17 3.61
CA HIS A 36 23.21 -27.98 4.67
C HIS A 36 22.66 -28.47 6.04
N PRO A 37 22.53 -29.79 6.26
CA PRO A 37 21.89 -30.36 7.45
C PRO A 37 22.61 -30.03 8.78
N ALA A 38 23.88 -29.64 8.73
CA ALA A 38 24.58 -29.12 9.92
C ALA A 38 24.10 -27.72 10.30
N ALA A 39 23.82 -26.86 9.31
CA ALA A 39 23.24 -25.55 9.53
C ALA A 39 21.78 -25.65 9.98
N GLU A 40 21.00 -26.56 9.38
CA GLU A 40 19.62 -26.85 9.81
C GLU A 40 19.58 -27.22 11.30
N ARG A 41 20.42 -28.17 11.74
CA ARG A 41 20.53 -28.55 13.15
C ARG A 41 20.98 -27.40 14.03
N ALA A 42 22.01 -26.66 13.64
CA ALA A 42 22.46 -25.50 14.42
C ALA A 42 21.35 -24.47 14.61
N VAL A 43 20.57 -24.17 13.56
CA VAL A 43 19.41 -23.26 13.66
C VAL A 43 18.29 -23.87 14.52
N ALA A 44 18.01 -25.15 14.39
CA ALA A 44 17.01 -25.82 15.22
C ALA A 44 17.41 -25.81 16.71
N ASP A 45 18.68 -26.06 17.02
CA ASP A 45 19.23 -25.99 18.38
C ASP A 45 19.11 -24.57 18.94
N CYS A 46 19.37 -23.53 18.12
CA CYS A 46 19.17 -22.12 18.49
C CYS A 46 17.71 -21.76 18.82
N VAL A 47 16.74 -22.52 18.30
CA VAL A 47 15.29 -22.21 18.38
C VAL A 47 14.55 -23.19 19.30
N SER A 48 15.21 -24.25 19.78
CA SER A 48 14.57 -25.33 20.53
C SER A 48 13.90 -24.86 21.83
N LEU A 49 12.79 -25.54 22.17
CA LEU A 49 11.67 -25.10 23.03
C LEU A 49 11.97 -24.81 24.50
N ASP A 50 13.12 -25.18 25.05
CA ASP A 50 13.45 -24.94 26.47
C ASP A 50 13.53 -23.43 26.81
N ASP A 51 13.79 -22.57 25.82
CA ASP A 51 13.75 -21.11 25.99
C ASP A 51 12.40 -20.50 25.58
N LEU A 52 11.58 -21.19 24.77
CA LEU A 52 10.22 -20.74 24.38
C LEU A 52 9.17 -21.01 25.46
N GLU A 53 9.23 -22.12 26.19
CA GLU A 53 8.33 -22.36 27.33
C GLU A 53 8.57 -21.37 28.47
N ARG A 54 9.82 -20.91 28.65
CA ARG A 54 10.13 -19.79 29.56
C ARG A 54 9.49 -18.46 29.12
N MET A 55 9.14 -18.28 27.84
CA MET A 55 8.52 -17.05 27.33
C MET A 55 7.05 -16.90 27.72
N ALA A 56 6.34 -17.99 28.01
CA ALA A 56 4.94 -17.92 28.45
C ALA A 56 4.79 -17.24 29.85
N ASP A 57 5.86 -17.29 30.66
CA ASP A 57 5.93 -16.66 31.99
C ASP A 57 6.59 -15.27 31.98
N VAL A 58 7.08 -14.80 30.83
CA VAL A 58 7.68 -13.46 30.71
C VAL A 58 6.59 -12.41 30.71
N SER A 59 6.49 -11.68 31.82
CA SER A 59 5.65 -10.48 31.91
C SER A 59 6.08 -9.48 30.83
N PRO A 60 5.17 -8.98 29.97
CA PRO A 60 5.47 -7.94 28.98
C PRO A 60 5.92 -6.61 29.60
N ALA A 61 5.99 -6.52 30.94
CA ALA A 61 6.41 -5.34 31.67
C ALA A 61 7.90 -4.97 31.53
N THR A 62 8.78 -5.81 30.98
CA THR A 62 10.19 -5.44 30.76
C THR A 62 10.66 -5.65 29.33
N ALA A 63 10.58 -4.59 28.52
CA ALA A 63 11.11 -4.53 27.14
C ALA A 63 12.57 -5.01 27.02
N ALA A 64 13.36 -4.84 28.08
CA ALA A 64 14.76 -5.29 28.18
C ALA A 64 14.93 -6.82 28.10
N GLN A 65 13.95 -7.62 28.54
CA GLN A 65 14.03 -9.08 28.48
C GLN A 65 13.74 -9.60 27.06
N VAL A 66 12.75 -9.01 26.38
CA VAL A 66 12.44 -9.31 24.97
C VAL A 66 13.61 -8.92 24.05
N GLU A 67 14.26 -7.80 24.35
CA GLU A 67 15.47 -7.33 23.67
C GLU A 67 16.64 -8.33 23.83
N GLY A 68 16.90 -8.81 25.05
CA GLY A 68 17.97 -9.77 25.32
C GLY A 68 17.82 -11.09 24.56
N MET A 69 16.62 -11.66 24.55
CA MET A 69 16.37 -12.97 23.91
C MET A 69 16.44 -12.89 22.38
N THR A 70 15.86 -11.84 21.78
CA THR A 70 15.93 -11.63 20.32
C THR A 70 17.39 -11.53 19.88
N VAL A 71 18.22 -10.77 20.61
CA VAL A 71 19.65 -10.61 20.29
C VAL A 71 20.39 -11.95 20.37
N VAL A 72 20.09 -12.81 21.34
CA VAL A 72 20.73 -14.13 21.49
C VAL A 72 20.37 -15.07 20.34
N THR A 73 19.09 -15.22 20.01
CA THR A 73 18.66 -16.05 18.86
C THR A 73 19.30 -15.54 17.57
N LEU A 74 19.39 -14.23 17.40
CA LEU A 74 20.00 -13.62 16.23
C LEU A 74 21.51 -13.87 16.14
N ALA A 75 22.24 -13.70 17.24
CA ALA A 75 23.65 -14.04 17.29
C ALA A 75 23.88 -15.52 16.91
N CYS A 76 22.98 -16.41 17.35
CA CYS A 76 23.04 -17.84 17.09
C CYS A 76 22.81 -18.19 15.60
N VAL A 77 21.84 -17.56 14.92
CA VAL A 77 21.56 -17.83 13.49
C VAL A 77 22.46 -17.07 12.50
N THR A 78 23.16 -16.03 12.95
CA THR A 78 24.00 -15.16 12.12
C THR A 78 25.03 -15.91 11.25
N PRO A 79 25.75 -16.95 11.74
CA PRO A 79 26.71 -17.68 10.91
C PRO A 79 26.09 -18.30 9.64
N ASN A 80 24.82 -18.69 9.71
CA ASN A 80 24.08 -19.36 8.64
C ASN A 80 23.39 -18.38 7.68
N ALA A 81 23.18 -17.14 8.11
CA ALA A 81 22.47 -16.11 7.36
C ALA A 81 23.11 -15.79 6.00
N THR A 82 24.44 -15.77 5.92
CA THR A 82 25.18 -15.44 4.69
C THR A 82 24.96 -16.48 3.58
N GLY A 83 24.87 -17.77 3.95
CA GLY A 83 24.59 -18.86 3.01
C GLY A 83 23.18 -18.79 2.45
N MET A 84 22.18 -18.59 3.32
CA MET A 84 20.78 -18.39 2.93
C MET A 84 20.63 -17.21 1.97
N LEU A 85 21.20 -16.05 2.34
CA LEU A 85 21.16 -14.85 1.51
C LEU A 85 21.87 -15.05 0.17
N GLY A 86 23.04 -15.69 0.18
CA GLY A 86 23.80 -16.01 -1.03
C GLY A 86 23.00 -16.85 -2.02
N TRP A 87 22.32 -17.89 -1.54
CA TRP A 87 21.46 -18.74 -2.37
C TRP A 87 20.21 -18.01 -2.84
N ALA A 88 19.54 -17.25 -1.97
CA ALA A 88 18.37 -16.45 -2.33
C ALA A 88 18.68 -15.46 -3.48
N VAL A 89 19.81 -14.76 -3.39
CA VAL A 89 20.29 -13.85 -4.44
C VAL A 89 20.67 -14.63 -5.70
N ALA A 90 21.44 -15.71 -5.58
CA ALA A 90 21.87 -16.52 -6.72
C ALA A 90 20.69 -17.10 -7.51
N GLY A 91 19.69 -17.66 -6.82
CA GLY A 91 18.46 -18.17 -7.43
C GLY A 91 17.66 -17.09 -8.15
N THR A 92 17.54 -15.90 -7.55
CA THR A 92 16.86 -14.75 -8.16
C THR A 92 17.58 -14.27 -9.42
N VAL A 93 18.91 -14.16 -9.36
CA VAL A 93 19.75 -13.80 -10.53
C VAL A 93 19.61 -14.85 -11.62
N LEU A 94 19.68 -16.14 -11.28
CA LEU A 94 19.53 -17.25 -12.21
C LEU A 94 18.17 -17.24 -12.92
N LEU A 95 17.09 -16.98 -12.19
CA LEU A 95 15.74 -16.78 -12.73
C LEU A 95 15.72 -15.64 -13.74
N LEU A 96 16.22 -14.45 -13.36
CA LEU A 96 16.19 -13.24 -14.19
C LEU A 96 17.00 -13.42 -15.48
N VAL A 97 18.21 -13.97 -15.36
CA VAL A 97 19.08 -14.28 -16.50
C VAL A 97 18.42 -15.30 -17.42
N THR A 98 17.89 -16.40 -16.89
CA THR A 98 17.21 -17.43 -17.70
C THR A 98 15.97 -16.87 -18.39
N ALA A 99 15.13 -16.10 -17.69
CA ALA A 99 13.96 -15.45 -18.28
C ALA A 99 14.36 -14.49 -19.41
N TYR A 100 15.45 -13.73 -19.22
CA TYR A 100 15.99 -12.83 -20.25
C TYR A 100 16.56 -13.59 -21.46
N LEU A 101 17.31 -14.68 -21.24
CA LEU A 101 17.80 -15.54 -22.32
C LEU A 101 16.63 -16.14 -23.12
N LEU A 102 15.61 -16.66 -22.44
CA LEU A 102 14.39 -17.15 -23.09
C LEU A 102 13.69 -16.04 -23.90
N TYR A 103 13.60 -14.83 -23.36
CA TYR A 103 13.06 -13.67 -24.08
C TYR A 103 13.84 -13.37 -25.38
N ARG A 104 15.17 -13.49 -25.35
CA ARG A 104 16.04 -13.22 -26.51
C ARG A 104 16.03 -14.36 -27.53
N LEU A 105 16.06 -15.60 -27.06
CA LEU A 105 16.21 -16.79 -27.88
C LEU A 105 14.87 -17.28 -28.47
N LEU A 106 13.74 -17.09 -27.77
CA LEU A 106 12.45 -17.61 -28.22
C LEU A 106 12.03 -17.08 -29.61
N PRO A 107 12.18 -15.78 -29.94
CA PRO A 107 11.90 -15.31 -31.30
C PRO A 107 12.82 -15.91 -32.36
N VAL A 108 14.11 -16.07 -32.05
CA VAL A 108 15.09 -16.67 -32.98
C VAL A 108 14.73 -18.14 -33.22
N TRP A 109 14.33 -18.85 -32.17
CA TRP A 109 13.91 -20.24 -32.26
C TRP A 109 12.59 -20.40 -33.04
N ILE A 110 11.64 -19.48 -32.87
CA ILE A 110 10.42 -19.43 -33.69
C ILE A 110 10.76 -19.25 -35.18
N ILE A 111 11.69 -18.36 -35.50
CA ILE A 111 12.11 -18.10 -36.88
C ILE A 111 12.85 -19.31 -37.48
N ARG A 112 13.81 -19.87 -36.74
CA ARG A 112 14.76 -20.86 -37.28
C ARG A 112 14.25 -22.30 -37.25
N PHE A 113 13.61 -22.72 -36.16
CA PHE A 113 13.32 -24.14 -35.91
C PHE A 113 11.83 -24.45 -35.91
N ARG A 114 11.02 -23.56 -35.33
CA ARG A 114 9.56 -23.71 -35.37
C ARG A 114 8.93 -23.15 -36.65
N GLY A 115 9.73 -22.48 -37.46
CA GLY A 115 9.35 -21.72 -38.64
C GLY A 115 9.75 -22.38 -39.94
N GLY A 116 9.78 -23.72 -40.05
CA GLY A 116 10.06 -24.42 -41.32
C GLY A 116 9.18 -24.01 -42.52
N GLY A 117 8.17 -23.16 -42.30
CA GLY A 117 7.39 -22.48 -43.34
C GLY A 117 7.28 -20.96 -43.20
N LEU A 118 8.07 -20.30 -42.35
CA LEU A 118 8.11 -18.83 -42.28
C LEU A 118 8.86 -18.30 -43.50
N ARG A 119 8.13 -17.62 -44.37
CA ARG A 119 8.66 -16.96 -45.57
C ARG A 119 8.40 -15.47 -45.47
N GLU A 120 9.25 -14.67 -46.08
CA GLU A 120 9.07 -13.22 -46.10
C GLU A 120 7.80 -12.88 -46.89
N LEU A 121 6.93 -12.05 -46.31
CA LEU A 121 5.66 -11.71 -46.95
C LEU A 121 5.88 -10.94 -48.25
N GLU A 122 6.95 -10.12 -48.32
CA GLU A 122 7.26 -9.31 -49.49
C GLU A 122 7.60 -10.17 -50.71
N THR A 123 8.28 -11.30 -50.53
CA THR A 123 8.65 -12.21 -51.63
C THR A 123 7.49 -13.09 -52.06
N GLY A 124 6.66 -13.56 -51.12
CA GLY A 124 5.54 -14.47 -51.44
C GLY A 124 4.25 -13.77 -51.85
N HIS A 125 3.95 -12.60 -51.29
CA HIS A 125 2.68 -11.90 -51.45
C HIS A 125 2.87 -10.36 -51.43
N PRO A 126 3.52 -9.77 -52.45
CA PRO A 126 3.91 -8.36 -52.45
C PRO A 126 2.72 -7.39 -52.31
N ALA A 127 1.57 -7.71 -52.91
CA ALA A 127 0.36 -6.90 -52.80
C ALA A 127 -0.18 -6.85 -51.36
N ILE A 128 -0.16 -7.98 -50.65
CA ILE A 128 -0.57 -8.06 -49.25
C ILE A 128 0.42 -7.31 -48.36
N ALA A 129 1.73 -7.45 -48.62
CA ALA A 129 2.75 -6.69 -47.91
C ALA A 129 2.57 -5.17 -48.08
N ALA A 130 2.21 -4.70 -49.28
CA ALA A 130 1.88 -3.30 -49.53
C ALA A 130 0.65 -2.84 -48.73
N ALA A 131 -0.40 -3.66 -48.66
CA ALA A 131 -1.58 -3.36 -47.85
C ALA A 131 -1.25 -3.26 -46.34
N VAL A 132 -0.44 -4.19 -45.83
CA VAL A 132 0.02 -4.15 -44.42
C VAL A 132 0.88 -2.91 -44.14
N ARG A 133 1.73 -2.49 -45.09
CA ARG A 133 2.49 -1.23 -44.99
C ARG A 133 1.57 -0.02 -44.94
N GLY A 134 0.49 0.00 -45.73
CA GLY A 134 -0.54 1.03 -45.65
C GLY A 134 -1.14 1.14 -44.25
N HIS A 135 -1.57 0.02 -43.67
CA HIS A 135 -2.09 -0.01 -42.30
C HIS A 135 -1.06 0.33 -41.21
N ALA A 136 0.22 0.01 -41.45
CA ALA A 136 1.31 0.41 -40.55
C ALA A 136 1.52 1.93 -40.53
N VAL A 137 1.37 2.59 -41.67
CA VAL A 137 1.37 4.06 -41.77
C VAL A 137 0.12 4.63 -41.08
N GLU A 138 -1.06 4.06 -41.34
CA GLU A 138 -2.34 4.47 -40.75
C GLU A 138 -2.31 4.46 -39.21
N ILE A 139 -1.81 3.39 -38.58
CA ILE A 139 -1.67 3.31 -37.11
C ILE A 139 -0.46 4.11 -36.59
N GLY A 140 0.32 4.71 -37.48
CA GLY A 140 1.47 5.57 -37.19
C GLY A 140 2.63 4.83 -36.55
N LEU A 141 3.01 3.65 -37.08
CA LEU A 141 4.20 2.95 -36.59
C LEU A 141 5.46 3.74 -36.95
N PRO A 142 6.36 4.01 -35.98
CA PRO A 142 7.61 4.72 -36.26
C PRO A 142 8.62 3.87 -37.03
N ARG A 143 8.46 2.54 -37.01
CA ARG A 143 9.32 1.59 -37.70
C ARG A 143 8.49 0.41 -38.16
N MET A 144 8.67 0.01 -39.41
CA MET A 144 7.99 -1.15 -39.97
C MET A 144 8.50 -2.45 -39.33
N PRO A 145 7.60 -3.34 -38.84
CA PRO A 145 7.99 -4.68 -38.43
C PRO A 145 8.37 -5.54 -39.64
N ARG A 146 9.20 -6.57 -39.44
CA ARG A 146 9.45 -7.57 -40.49
C ARG A 146 8.20 -8.41 -40.69
N LEU A 147 7.76 -8.55 -41.94
CA LEU A 147 6.53 -9.26 -42.28
C LEU A 147 6.83 -10.68 -42.75
N TRP A 148 6.12 -11.63 -42.15
CA TRP A 148 6.25 -13.05 -42.44
C TRP A 148 4.89 -13.62 -42.81
N TYR A 149 4.88 -14.71 -43.57
CA TYR A 149 3.73 -15.58 -43.71
C TYR A 149 4.08 -17.03 -43.40
N SER A 150 3.09 -17.81 -43.00
CA SER A 150 3.23 -19.24 -42.74
C SER A 150 1.96 -19.97 -43.08
N THR A 151 2.07 -21.07 -43.82
CA THR A 151 0.96 -22.00 -44.09
C THR A 151 0.77 -23.03 -42.97
N ALA A 152 1.82 -23.36 -42.23
CA ALA A 152 1.79 -24.37 -41.18
C ALA A 152 1.14 -23.91 -39.85
N TRP A 153 0.70 -22.65 -39.76
CA TRP A 153 0.20 -22.05 -38.51
C TRP A 153 -1.11 -21.31 -38.76
N GLY A 154 -2.11 -21.55 -37.91
CA GLY A 154 -3.48 -21.05 -38.12
C GLY A 154 -3.65 -19.55 -37.95
N ASP A 155 -3.01 -18.96 -36.94
CA ASP A 155 -3.30 -17.57 -36.53
C ASP A 155 -2.15 -16.60 -36.83
N SER A 156 -2.54 -15.37 -37.16
CA SER A 156 -1.64 -14.22 -37.24
C SER A 156 -1.11 -13.86 -35.85
N ALA A 157 0.13 -13.37 -35.78
CA ALA A 157 0.76 -13.03 -34.51
C ALA A 157 1.91 -12.03 -34.66
N ALA A 158 1.95 -11.06 -33.76
CA ALA A 158 3.12 -10.20 -33.52
C ALA A 158 4.08 -10.84 -32.51
N PHE A 159 5.37 -10.88 -32.85
CA PHE A 159 6.42 -11.46 -32.02
C PHE A 159 7.76 -10.74 -32.18
N GLY A 160 8.77 -11.15 -31.42
CA GLY A 160 10.12 -10.60 -31.54
C GLY A 160 10.64 -9.97 -30.27
N THR A 161 11.59 -9.05 -30.45
CA THR A 161 12.10 -8.20 -29.37
C THR A 161 11.60 -6.78 -29.56
N GLY A 162 11.58 -5.96 -28.51
CA GLY A 162 11.05 -4.60 -28.62
C GLY A 162 11.77 -3.72 -29.66
N ARG A 163 13.02 -4.06 -30.01
CA ARG A 163 13.81 -3.36 -31.04
C ARG A 163 13.63 -3.93 -32.45
N ARG A 164 13.20 -5.19 -32.57
CA ARG A 164 13.02 -5.92 -33.83
C ARG A 164 11.68 -6.66 -33.77
N PRO A 165 10.56 -5.95 -33.99
CA PRO A 165 9.24 -6.57 -34.05
C PRO A 165 9.07 -7.30 -35.38
N HIS A 166 8.37 -8.43 -35.31
CA HIS A 166 7.99 -9.28 -36.43
C HIS A 166 6.47 -9.44 -36.39
N VAL A 167 5.84 -9.44 -37.55
CA VAL A 167 4.41 -9.77 -37.69
C VAL A 167 4.31 -10.94 -38.65
N ARG A 168 3.67 -12.02 -38.21
CA ARG A 168 3.33 -13.17 -39.05
C ARG A 168 1.86 -13.10 -39.41
N LEU A 169 1.56 -13.27 -40.70
CA LEU A 169 0.21 -13.53 -41.16
C LEU A 169 -0.01 -15.03 -41.32
N GLY A 170 -1.09 -15.54 -40.72
CA GLY A 170 -1.56 -16.90 -40.94
C GLY A 170 -2.23 -17.03 -42.31
N GLU A 171 -2.34 -18.26 -42.81
CA GLU A 171 -2.97 -18.56 -44.09
C GLU A 171 -4.41 -18.03 -44.19
N ARG A 172 -5.17 -18.13 -43.10
CA ARG A 172 -6.53 -17.56 -43.00
C ARG A 172 -6.54 -16.06 -43.29
N THR A 173 -5.65 -15.29 -42.66
CA THR A 173 -5.58 -13.84 -42.85
C THR A 173 -5.15 -13.49 -44.28
N ILE A 174 -4.27 -14.27 -44.90
CA ILE A 174 -3.93 -14.10 -46.32
C ILE A 174 -5.18 -14.26 -47.21
N ARG A 175 -5.99 -15.31 -46.97
CA ARG A 175 -7.25 -15.51 -47.72
C ARG A 175 -8.26 -14.39 -47.45
N GLU A 176 -8.38 -13.92 -46.20
CA GLU A 176 -9.26 -12.81 -45.84
C GLU A 176 -8.93 -11.53 -46.62
N CYS A 177 -7.68 -11.33 -47.07
CA CYS A 177 -7.32 -10.18 -47.89
C CYS A 177 -8.13 -10.10 -49.20
N THR A 178 -8.56 -11.24 -49.76
CA THR A 178 -9.35 -11.29 -50.99
C THR A 178 -10.84 -11.47 -50.71
N VAL A 179 -11.22 -12.31 -49.73
CA VAL A 179 -12.63 -12.68 -49.51
C VAL A 179 -13.35 -11.85 -48.43
N ALA A 180 -12.61 -11.22 -47.53
CA ALA A 180 -13.15 -10.53 -46.36
C ALA A 180 -12.23 -9.39 -45.91
N ARG A 181 -12.13 -8.35 -46.75
CA ARG A 181 -11.16 -7.25 -46.60
C ARG A 181 -11.24 -6.57 -45.22
N ASP A 182 -12.43 -6.45 -44.63
CA ASP A 182 -12.61 -5.89 -43.29
C ASP A 182 -12.03 -6.79 -42.20
N ALA A 183 -12.18 -8.11 -42.32
CA ALA A 183 -11.59 -9.08 -41.39
C ALA A 183 -10.06 -9.09 -41.49
N PHE A 184 -9.52 -9.01 -42.72
CA PHE A 184 -8.09 -8.81 -42.95
C PHE A 184 -7.60 -7.52 -42.30
N THR A 185 -8.26 -6.40 -42.57
CA THR A 185 -7.91 -5.08 -42.04
C THR A 185 -7.92 -5.07 -40.51
N ALA A 186 -8.99 -5.60 -39.90
CA ALA A 186 -9.11 -5.71 -38.45
C ALA A 186 -7.98 -6.56 -37.85
N THR A 187 -7.68 -7.72 -38.43
CA THR A 187 -6.64 -8.63 -37.95
C THR A 187 -5.25 -7.99 -38.08
N VAL A 188 -4.94 -7.39 -39.23
CA VAL A 188 -3.65 -6.72 -39.44
C VAL A 188 -3.48 -5.53 -38.50
N LEU A 189 -4.50 -4.69 -38.33
CA LEU A 189 -4.44 -3.56 -37.39
C LEU A 189 -4.29 -4.04 -35.94
N HIS A 190 -4.91 -5.17 -35.55
CA HIS A 190 -4.70 -5.80 -34.23
C HIS A 190 -3.25 -6.23 -34.03
N GLU A 191 -2.65 -6.93 -35.00
CA GLU A 191 -1.26 -7.35 -34.89
C GLU A 191 -0.27 -6.17 -34.90
N LEU A 192 -0.54 -5.15 -35.72
CA LEU A 192 0.25 -3.92 -35.72
C LEU A 192 0.05 -3.11 -34.44
N ALA A 193 -1.11 -3.19 -33.80
CA ALA A 193 -1.37 -2.56 -32.52
C ALA A 193 -0.48 -3.13 -31.40
N HIS A 194 -0.16 -4.43 -31.42
CA HIS A 194 0.85 -4.99 -30.50
C HIS A 194 2.23 -4.35 -30.67
N VAL A 195 2.63 -4.09 -31.92
CA VAL A 195 3.88 -3.39 -32.25
C VAL A 195 3.81 -1.93 -31.75
N LYS A 196 2.70 -1.24 -32.02
CA LYS A 196 2.46 0.16 -31.60
C LYS A 196 2.51 0.31 -30.08
N ASN A 197 1.86 -0.59 -29.36
CA ASN A 197 1.79 -0.62 -27.90
C ASN A 197 3.10 -1.07 -27.25
N ARG A 198 4.06 -1.55 -28.05
CA ARG A 198 5.35 -2.11 -27.60
C ARG A 198 5.17 -3.26 -26.59
N ASP A 199 4.06 -3.98 -26.65
CA ASP A 199 3.70 -5.02 -25.69
C ASP A 199 4.39 -6.36 -25.93
N ILE A 200 5.01 -6.53 -27.11
CA ILE A 200 5.79 -7.71 -27.48
C ILE A 200 6.87 -8.01 -26.43
N ARG A 201 7.52 -6.99 -25.87
CA ARG A 201 8.55 -7.18 -24.84
C ARG A 201 7.96 -7.84 -23.59
N GLN A 202 6.86 -7.31 -23.07
CA GLN A 202 6.22 -7.79 -21.85
C GLN A 202 5.67 -9.21 -22.07
N THR A 203 5.11 -9.51 -23.24
CA THR A 203 4.62 -10.85 -23.59
C THR A 203 5.73 -11.89 -23.54
N TYR A 204 6.82 -11.67 -24.27
CA TYR A 204 7.89 -12.66 -24.35
C TYR A 204 8.68 -12.75 -23.04
N LEU A 205 8.81 -11.66 -22.28
CA LEU A 205 9.33 -11.72 -20.91
C LEU A 205 8.40 -12.51 -20.00
N THR A 206 7.08 -12.32 -20.07
CA THR A 206 6.10 -13.06 -19.26
C THR A 206 6.18 -14.56 -19.54
N ILE A 207 6.30 -14.94 -20.82
CA ILE A 207 6.50 -16.34 -21.22
C ILE A 207 7.83 -16.88 -20.69
N GLY A 208 8.91 -16.11 -20.83
CA GLY A 208 10.25 -16.48 -20.33
C GLY A 208 10.27 -16.66 -18.82
N PHE A 209 9.75 -15.68 -18.08
CA PHE A 209 9.59 -15.71 -16.64
C PHE A 209 8.79 -16.91 -16.16
N ARG A 210 7.62 -17.15 -16.75
CA ARG A 210 6.78 -18.30 -16.39
C ARG A 210 7.54 -19.61 -16.56
N ARG A 211 8.22 -19.80 -17.69
CA ARG A 211 8.99 -21.04 -17.96
C ARG A 211 10.18 -21.19 -17.02
N ALA A 212 10.95 -20.12 -16.82
CA ALA A 212 12.09 -20.10 -15.93
C ALA A 212 11.67 -20.41 -14.49
N PHE A 213 10.59 -19.80 -14.00
CA PHE A 213 10.07 -20.03 -12.66
C PHE A 213 9.64 -21.47 -12.41
N TYR A 214 8.88 -22.08 -13.33
CA TYR A 214 8.50 -23.48 -13.15
C TYR A 214 9.72 -24.40 -13.16
N ALA A 215 10.67 -24.17 -14.08
CA ALA A 215 11.85 -25.01 -14.21
C ALA A 215 12.87 -24.84 -13.07
N LEU A 216 13.06 -23.61 -12.57
CA LEU A 216 14.14 -23.26 -11.64
C LEU A 216 13.68 -23.06 -10.21
N THR A 217 12.38 -22.89 -9.96
CA THR A 217 11.83 -22.63 -8.63
C THR A 217 10.86 -23.73 -8.21
N VAL A 218 9.80 -23.96 -8.99
CA VAL A 218 8.76 -24.94 -8.61
C VAL A 218 9.29 -26.37 -8.67
N VAL A 219 9.96 -26.76 -9.76
CA VAL A 219 10.49 -28.13 -9.88
C VAL A 219 11.52 -28.45 -8.80
N PRO A 220 12.57 -27.63 -8.55
CA PRO A 220 13.52 -27.90 -7.47
C PRO A 220 12.85 -27.97 -6.09
N PHE A 221 11.88 -27.09 -5.81
CA PHE A 221 11.15 -27.15 -4.54
C PHE A 221 10.34 -28.44 -4.38
N LEU A 222 9.63 -28.89 -5.44
CA LEU A 222 8.89 -30.15 -5.37
C LEU A 222 9.81 -31.37 -5.20
N LEU A 223 11.02 -31.31 -5.78
CA LEU A 223 12.04 -32.33 -5.58
C LEU A 223 12.55 -32.34 -4.14
N THR A 224 12.76 -31.17 -3.52
CA THR A 224 13.16 -31.10 -2.10
C THR A 224 12.07 -31.57 -1.18
N LEU A 225 10.81 -31.20 -1.43
CA LEU A 225 9.67 -31.70 -0.67
C LEU A 225 9.60 -33.24 -0.72
N GLY A 226 9.75 -33.83 -1.91
CA GLY A 226 9.81 -35.28 -2.06
C GLY A 226 11.01 -35.92 -1.36
N TYR A 227 12.18 -35.25 -1.38
CA TYR A 227 13.35 -35.72 -0.65
C TYR A 227 13.14 -35.71 0.88
N GLU A 228 12.56 -34.64 1.43
CA GLU A 228 12.29 -34.52 2.87
C GLU A 228 11.25 -35.53 3.36
N THR A 229 10.29 -35.92 2.52
CA THR A 229 9.38 -37.02 2.87
C THR A 229 10.07 -38.40 2.95
N LEU A 230 11.22 -38.56 2.29
CA LEU A 230 11.95 -39.83 2.22
C LEU A 230 13.10 -39.91 3.24
N VAL A 231 13.64 -38.76 3.67
CA VAL A 231 14.79 -38.65 4.56
C VAL A 231 14.38 -37.94 5.85
N PRO A 232 14.39 -38.63 7.01
CA PRO A 232 14.08 -38.00 8.30
C PRO A 232 14.97 -36.78 8.57
N ARG A 233 14.37 -35.70 9.06
CA ARG A 233 15.05 -34.42 9.33
C ARG A 233 14.71 -33.86 10.70
N ALA A 234 15.53 -32.89 11.12
CA ALA A 234 15.30 -32.15 12.35
C ALA A 234 14.09 -31.23 12.20
N SER A 235 13.89 -30.61 11.02
CA SER A 235 12.66 -29.90 10.71
C SER A 235 11.62 -30.84 10.11
N THR A 236 10.40 -30.84 10.65
CA THR A 236 9.24 -31.47 10.02
C THR A 236 8.77 -30.62 8.84
N VAL A 237 8.44 -31.25 7.72
CA VAL A 237 7.73 -30.58 6.63
C VAL A 237 6.34 -30.21 7.13
N GLU A 238 6.13 -28.92 7.36
CA GLU A 238 4.81 -28.42 7.70
C GLU A 238 3.88 -28.52 6.48
N ALA A 239 2.65 -28.97 6.70
CA ALA A 239 1.64 -29.10 5.65
C ALA A 239 1.36 -27.76 4.93
N GLN A 240 1.71 -26.63 5.56
CA GLN A 240 1.61 -25.29 5.00
C GLN A 240 2.55 -25.06 3.79
N GLN A 241 3.75 -25.66 3.78
CA GLN A 241 4.74 -25.47 2.72
C GLN A 241 4.25 -25.86 1.31
N PRO A 242 3.74 -27.09 1.08
CA PRO A 242 3.22 -27.47 -0.23
C PRO A 242 2.01 -26.61 -0.64
N VAL A 243 1.15 -26.25 0.32
CA VAL A 243 -0.03 -25.41 0.07
C VAL A 243 0.40 -24.01 -0.41
N ALA A 244 1.37 -23.40 0.26
CA ALA A 244 1.92 -22.09 -0.08
C ALA A 244 2.49 -22.08 -1.51
N ILE A 245 3.29 -23.08 -1.89
CA ILE A 245 3.89 -23.16 -3.23
C ILE A 245 2.84 -23.45 -4.31
N VAL A 246 1.84 -24.30 -4.05
CA VAL A 246 0.72 -24.50 -4.97
C VAL A 246 -0.06 -23.20 -5.16
N LEU A 247 -0.35 -22.47 -4.08
CA LEU A 247 -1.06 -21.19 -4.12
C LEU A 247 -0.27 -20.13 -4.91
N LEU A 248 1.01 -19.96 -4.63
CA LEU A 248 1.88 -19.01 -5.34
C LEU A 248 2.09 -19.40 -6.81
N GLY A 249 2.23 -20.70 -7.09
CA GLY A 249 2.32 -21.23 -8.45
C GLY A 249 1.04 -20.98 -9.26
N ALA A 250 -0.13 -21.17 -8.63
CA ALA A 250 -1.43 -20.86 -9.22
C ALA A 250 -1.58 -19.34 -9.44
N LEU A 251 -1.27 -18.51 -8.45
CA LEU A 251 -1.35 -17.06 -8.57
C LEU A 251 -0.43 -16.51 -9.66
N THR A 252 0.79 -17.05 -9.77
CA THR A 252 1.74 -16.74 -10.84
C THR A 252 1.15 -17.05 -12.21
N LEU A 253 0.55 -18.24 -12.38
CA LEU A 253 -0.11 -18.63 -13.64
C LEU A 253 -1.26 -17.68 -13.99
N LEU A 254 -2.13 -17.40 -13.02
CA LEU A 254 -3.28 -16.51 -13.18
C LEU A 254 -2.84 -15.09 -13.52
N THR A 255 -1.78 -14.59 -12.89
CA THR A 255 -1.21 -13.25 -13.15
C THR A 255 -0.57 -13.19 -14.52
N ALA A 256 0.17 -14.21 -14.95
CA ALA A 256 0.71 -14.30 -16.30
C ALA A 256 -0.39 -14.30 -17.37
N ARG A 257 -1.47 -15.08 -17.18
CA ARG A 257 -2.62 -15.06 -18.10
C ARG A 257 -3.36 -13.72 -18.08
N SER A 258 -3.43 -13.09 -16.92
CA SER A 258 -3.99 -11.76 -16.72
C SER A 258 -3.22 -10.69 -17.51
N VAL A 259 -1.89 -10.80 -17.59
CA VAL A 259 -1.02 -9.98 -18.45
C VAL A 259 -1.37 -10.18 -19.94
N LEU A 260 -1.48 -11.43 -20.40
CA LEU A 260 -1.80 -11.76 -21.78
C LEU A 260 -3.17 -11.21 -22.20
N ARG A 261 -4.20 -11.39 -21.37
CA ARG A 261 -5.54 -10.83 -21.66
C ARG A 261 -5.56 -9.31 -21.71
N ALA A 262 -4.85 -8.65 -20.80
CA ALA A 262 -4.79 -7.17 -20.78
C ALA A 262 -4.14 -6.61 -22.04
N ARG A 263 -3.14 -7.32 -22.59
CA ARG A 263 -2.51 -7.00 -23.88
C ARG A 263 -3.50 -7.07 -25.04
N GLU A 264 -4.28 -8.14 -25.15
CA GLU A 264 -5.25 -8.30 -26.24
C GLU A 264 -6.30 -7.16 -26.23
N LEU A 265 -6.82 -6.81 -25.05
CA LEU A 265 -7.76 -5.69 -24.90
C LEU A 265 -7.13 -4.33 -25.25
N ALA A 266 -5.83 -4.15 -25.02
CA ALA A 266 -5.10 -2.95 -25.41
C ALA A 266 -4.87 -2.89 -26.92
N ALA A 267 -4.60 -4.03 -27.56
CA ALA A 267 -4.45 -4.12 -29.01
C ALA A 267 -5.78 -3.84 -29.74
N ASP A 268 -6.88 -4.47 -29.32
CA ASP A 268 -8.24 -4.25 -29.86
C ASP A 268 -8.58 -2.78 -29.99
N THR A 269 -8.30 -2.06 -28.92
CA THR A 269 -8.69 -0.67 -28.78
C THR A 269 -7.77 0.29 -29.49
N THR A 270 -6.51 -0.08 -29.67
CA THR A 270 -5.56 0.67 -30.48
C THR A 270 -5.87 0.49 -31.96
N ALA A 271 -6.18 -0.75 -32.38
CA ALA A 271 -6.65 -1.06 -33.71
C ALA A 271 -7.96 -0.32 -34.03
N ALA A 272 -8.94 -0.36 -33.12
CA ALA A 272 -10.20 0.36 -33.26
C ALA A 272 -10.00 1.88 -33.36
N SER A 273 -9.07 2.45 -32.60
CA SER A 273 -8.78 3.89 -32.69
C SER A 273 -8.16 4.30 -34.04
N ALA A 274 -7.46 3.39 -34.71
CA ALA A 274 -6.90 3.64 -36.04
C ALA A 274 -7.98 3.53 -37.14
N SER A 275 -8.86 2.53 -37.05
CA SER A 275 -9.85 2.22 -38.10
C SER A 275 -11.21 2.90 -37.94
N GLY A 276 -11.36 3.86 -37.02
CA GLY A 276 -12.68 4.42 -36.66
C GLY A 276 -13.64 3.43 -35.95
N GLY A 277 -13.14 2.31 -35.44
CA GLY A 277 -13.83 1.37 -34.56
C GLY A 277 -14.79 0.38 -35.23
N ALA A 278 -15.52 0.78 -36.27
CA ALA A 278 -16.54 -0.05 -36.93
C ALA A 278 -15.96 -1.36 -37.49
N VAL A 279 -14.80 -1.31 -38.14
CA VAL A 279 -14.13 -2.48 -38.75
C VAL A 279 -13.79 -3.54 -37.69
N VAL A 280 -13.15 -3.13 -36.58
CA VAL A 280 -12.78 -4.05 -35.50
C VAL A 280 -14.01 -4.58 -34.76
N ALA A 281 -15.01 -3.72 -34.53
CA ALA A 281 -16.26 -4.13 -33.90
C ALA A 281 -17.05 -5.13 -34.78
N GLY A 282 -17.10 -4.90 -36.09
CA GLY A 282 -17.73 -5.79 -37.07
C GLY A 282 -17.01 -7.13 -37.18
N TRP A 283 -15.68 -7.13 -37.21
CA TRP A 283 -14.87 -8.36 -37.15
C TRP A 283 -15.12 -9.15 -35.86
N LEU A 284 -15.14 -8.47 -34.70
CA LEU A 284 -15.55 -9.08 -33.44
C LEU A 284 -17.06 -9.37 -33.37
N GLY A 285 -17.88 -8.96 -34.33
CA GLY A 285 -19.32 -9.21 -34.40
C GLY A 285 -19.71 -10.34 -35.37
N GLY A 286 -18.95 -10.55 -36.45
CA GLY A 286 -19.29 -11.47 -37.55
C GLY A 286 -18.80 -12.91 -37.47
N GLY A 287 -17.86 -13.27 -36.59
CA GLY A 287 -17.44 -14.67 -36.44
C GLY A 287 -18.58 -15.59 -35.96
N THR A 288 -18.58 -16.86 -36.33
CA THR A 288 -19.36 -17.86 -35.60
C THR A 288 -18.80 -17.96 -34.17
N PRO A 289 -19.64 -18.15 -33.13
CA PRO A 289 -19.12 -18.45 -31.80
C PRO A 289 -18.32 -19.75 -31.91
N THR A 290 -17.00 -19.66 -32.00
CA THR A 290 -16.11 -20.81 -31.88
C THR A 290 -16.41 -21.40 -30.51
N GLY A 291 -16.93 -22.64 -30.46
CA GLY A 291 -17.48 -23.27 -29.26
C GLY A 291 -16.69 -22.88 -28.03
N ASP A 292 -17.19 -21.86 -27.33
CA ASP A 292 -16.46 -21.14 -26.30
C ASP A 292 -16.46 -22.05 -25.08
N GLY A 293 -15.55 -23.03 -25.08
CA GLY A 293 -15.59 -24.16 -24.14
C GLY A 293 -15.75 -23.69 -22.70
N ARG A 294 -16.31 -24.52 -21.82
CA ARG A 294 -16.70 -24.18 -20.43
C ARG A 294 -15.56 -23.66 -19.52
N ARG A 295 -14.33 -23.53 -20.04
CA ARG A 295 -13.17 -22.97 -19.33
C ARG A 295 -13.47 -21.55 -18.80
N PRO A 296 -13.27 -21.32 -17.49
CA PRO A 296 -13.37 -20.00 -16.88
C PRO A 296 -12.46 -18.97 -17.57
N GLU A 297 -12.92 -17.72 -17.67
CA GLU A 297 -12.19 -16.65 -18.36
C GLU A 297 -10.78 -16.42 -17.80
N PHE A 298 -10.61 -16.57 -16.47
CA PHE A 298 -9.32 -16.35 -15.82
C PHE A 298 -8.24 -17.38 -16.21
N LEU A 299 -8.63 -18.56 -16.72
CA LEU A 299 -7.72 -19.60 -17.21
C LEU A 299 -7.40 -19.48 -18.70
N ARG A 300 -8.04 -18.55 -19.43
CA ARG A 300 -7.81 -18.35 -20.86
C ARG A 300 -6.71 -17.32 -21.10
N ASP A 301 -5.93 -17.54 -22.15
CA ASP A 301 -4.89 -16.61 -22.57
C ASP A 301 -5.48 -15.41 -23.35
N HIS A 302 -6.63 -15.62 -24.00
CA HIS A 302 -7.38 -14.58 -24.69
C HIS A 302 -8.70 -14.26 -23.97
N PRO A 303 -9.10 -12.97 -23.91
CA PRO A 303 -10.40 -12.56 -23.37
C PRO A 303 -11.54 -13.11 -24.24
N ARG A 304 -12.70 -13.33 -23.63
CA ARG A 304 -13.91 -13.72 -24.37
C ARG A 304 -14.30 -12.62 -25.35
N ARG A 305 -14.88 -13.03 -26.47
CA ARG A 305 -15.33 -12.11 -27.52
C ARG A 305 -16.30 -11.05 -27.01
N ALA A 306 -17.29 -11.44 -26.21
CA ALA A 306 -18.21 -10.49 -25.56
C ALA A 306 -17.48 -9.48 -24.65
N GLY A 307 -16.40 -9.90 -23.99
CA GLY A 307 -15.53 -9.02 -23.20
C GLY A 307 -14.77 -8.02 -24.07
N ARG A 308 -14.25 -8.46 -25.22
CA ARG A 308 -13.58 -7.60 -26.22
C ARG A 308 -14.55 -6.55 -26.79
N CYS A 309 -15.73 -6.97 -27.25
CA CYS A 309 -16.77 -6.05 -27.76
C CYS A 309 -17.16 -5.01 -26.71
N ARG A 310 -17.37 -5.44 -25.47
CA ARG A 310 -17.71 -4.53 -24.35
C ARG A 310 -16.59 -3.54 -24.06
N ASN A 311 -15.32 -3.95 -24.17
CA ASN A 311 -14.16 -3.09 -23.98
C ASN A 311 -14.00 -2.05 -25.11
N LEU A 312 -14.42 -2.39 -26.34
CA LEU A 312 -14.50 -1.43 -27.45
C LEU A 312 -15.62 -0.41 -27.24
N ALA A 313 -16.81 -0.87 -26.82
CA ALA A 313 -17.95 0.00 -26.53
C ALA A 313 -17.69 0.93 -25.34
N GLU A 314 -16.87 0.48 -24.38
CA GLU A 314 -16.54 1.24 -23.16
C GLU A 314 -15.01 1.36 -22.99
N PRO A 315 -14.32 2.20 -23.79
CA PRO A 315 -12.85 2.32 -23.81
C PRO A 315 -12.22 2.60 -22.45
N TRP A 316 -12.95 3.33 -21.58
CA TRP A 316 -12.53 3.66 -20.23
C TRP A 316 -12.37 2.44 -19.33
N ARG A 317 -12.93 1.26 -19.70
CA ARG A 317 -12.77 0.00 -18.92
C ARG A 317 -11.32 -0.38 -18.74
N ARG A 318 -10.45 -0.02 -19.68
CA ARG A 318 -8.99 -0.22 -19.62
C ARG A 318 -8.32 0.53 -18.46
N LEU A 319 -8.89 1.66 -18.07
CA LEU A 319 -8.39 2.43 -16.92
C LEU A 319 -8.85 1.81 -15.59
N ARG A 320 -9.78 0.85 -15.63
CA ARG A 320 -10.32 0.21 -14.43
C ARG A 320 -9.57 -1.09 -14.15
N SER A 321 -8.85 -1.10 -13.04
CA SER A 321 -8.34 -2.33 -12.46
C SER A 321 -9.46 -3.10 -11.74
N SER A 322 -9.33 -4.42 -11.64
CA SER A 322 -10.29 -5.29 -10.94
C SER A 322 -9.86 -5.49 -9.48
N PRO A 323 -10.79 -5.72 -8.54
CA PRO A 323 -10.45 -6.11 -7.16
C PRO A 323 -9.50 -7.31 -7.10
N ALA A 324 -9.69 -8.31 -7.98
CA ALA A 324 -8.80 -9.47 -8.07
C ALA A 324 -7.35 -9.11 -8.46
N GLN A 325 -7.15 -8.09 -9.29
CA GLN A 325 -5.81 -7.59 -9.61
C GLN A 325 -5.17 -6.93 -8.38
N PHE A 326 -5.95 -6.22 -7.56
CA PHE A 326 -5.44 -5.65 -6.31
C PHE A 326 -5.13 -6.70 -5.27
N PHE A 327 -5.99 -7.72 -5.16
CA PHE A 327 -5.70 -8.89 -4.35
C PHE A 327 -4.38 -9.54 -4.75
N ALA A 328 -4.17 -9.84 -6.03
CA ALA A 328 -2.90 -10.39 -6.51
C ALA A 328 -1.71 -9.44 -6.25
N SER A 329 -1.92 -8.13 -6.33
CA SER A 329 -0.88 -7.13 -6.02
C SER A 329 -0.55 -7.09 -4.53
N GLY A 330 -1.56 -7.21 -3.66
CA GLY A 330 -1.37 -7.29 -2.21
C GLY A 330 -0.59 -8.53 -1.83
N VAL A 331 -0.95 -9.69 -2.42
CA VAL A 331 -0.20 -10.93 -2.21
C VAL A 331 1.25 -10.76 -2.64
N ALA A 332 1.49 -10.19 -3.82
CA ALA A 332 2.84 -9.94 -4.32
C ALA A 332 3.67 -9.06 -3.39
N ILE A 333 3.08 -8.00 -2.86
CA ILE A 333 3.74 -7.07 -1.95
C ILE A 333 4.03 -7.74 -0.61
N SER A 334 3.08 -8.51 -0.09
CA SER A 334 3.28 -9.20 1.19
C SER A 334 4.34 -10.29 1.08
N VAL A 335 4.31 -11.13 0.04
CA VAL A 335 5.38 -12.12 -0.22
C VAL A 335 6.73 -11.43 -0.38
N LEU A 336 6.77 -10.27 -1.04
CA LEU A 336 7.97 -9.46 -1.15
C LEU A 336 8.43 -8.94 0.22
N SER A 337 7.55 -8.36 1.03
CA SER A 337 7.86 -7.91 2.40
C SER A 337 8.38 -9.05 3.26
N ALA A 338 7.66 -10.18 3.27
CA ALA A 338 7.98 -11.39 4.03
C ALA A 338 9.32 -12.00 3.62
N THR A 339 9.77 -11.76 2.39
CA THR A 339 11.08 -12.23 1.91
C THR A 339 12.18 -11.20 2.14
N VAL A 340 11.92 -9.92 1.86
CA VAL A 340 12.92 -8.85 1.96
C VAL A 340 13.24 -8.53 3.42
N THR A 341 12.26 -8.56 4.32
CA THR A 341 12.48 -8.25 5.74
C THR A 341 13.50 -9.18 6.40
N PRO A 342 13.35 -10.51 6.34
CA PRO A 342 14.37 -11.42 6.86
C PRO A 342 15.73 -11.27 6.17
N LEU A 343 15.77 -11.04 4.85
CA LEU A 343 17.04 -10.86 4.14
C LEU A 343 17.75 -9.56 4.53
N ALA A 344 17.01 -8.46 4.70
CA ALA A 344 17.54 -7.20 5.19
C ALA A 344 18.05 -7.36 6.63
N TRP A 345 17.29 -8.09 7.46
CA TRP A 345 17.68 -8.48 8.81
C TRP A 345 19.03 -9.20 8.84
N GLN A 346 19.13 -10.27 8.06
CA GLN A 346 20.34 -11.08 7.91
C GLN A 346 21.55 -10.26 7.41
N LEU A 347 21.34 -9.39 6.42
CA LEU A 347 22.40 -8.54 5.88
C LEU A 347 22.95 -7.56 6.92
N LEU A 348 22.08 -6.97 7.74
CA LEU A 348 22.51 -6.07 8.79
C LEU A 348 23.28 -6.80 9.90
N LEU A 349 22.79 -7.95 10.35
CA LEU A 349 23.49 -8.75 11.36
C LEU A 349 24.87 -9.19 10.89
N ALA A 350 25.00 -9.52 9.61
CA ALA A 350 26.29 -9.81 9.00
C ALA A 350 27.20 -8.57 8.84
N SER A 351 26.65 -7.36 9.00
CA SER A 351 27.38 -6.10 8.83
C SER A 351 28.02 -5.62 10.14
N ARG A 352 29.15 -4.91 10.06
CA ARG A 352 29.79 -4.26 11.22
C ARG A 352 28.93 -3.20 11.90
N ILE A 353 27.89 -2.69 11.21
CA ILE A 353 26.97 -1.67 11.71
C ILE A 353 26.06 -2.25 12.80
N GLY A 354 25.72 -3.54 12.70
CA GLY A 354 24.83 -4.22 13.65
C GLY A 354 25.37 -4.24 15.09
N GLY A 355 26.69 -4.22 15.27
CA GLY A 355 27.32 -4.18 16.60
C GLY A 355 27.49 -2.79 17.20
N ALA A 356 27.21 -1.71 16.46
CA ALA A 356 27.50 -0.33 16.87
C ALA A 356 26.26 0.49 17.28
N LEU A 357 25.06 0.02 16.94
CA LEU A 357 23.81 0.72 17.23
C LEU A 357 23.06 0.06 18.40
N PRO A 358 22.36 0.83 19.25
CA PRO A 358 21.47 0.27 20.26
C PRO A 358 20.38 -0.58 19.56
N PRO A 359 19.90 -1.68 20.18
CA PRO A 359 19.07 -2.67 19.48
C PRO A 359 17.75 -2.10 18.98
N ILE A 360 17.06 -1.25 19.75
CA ILE A 360 15.72 -0.75 19.38
C ILE A 360 15.73 0.18 18.14
N PRO A 361 16.52 1.28 18.08
CA PRO A 361 16.60 2.11 16.87
C PRO A 361 17.09 1.32 15.65
N LEU A 362 17.93 0.32 15.87
CA LEU A 362 18.44 -0.56 14.83
C LEU A 362 17.32 -1.43 14.23
N VAL A 363 16.50 -2.07 15.08
CA VAL A 363 15.33 -2.86 14.67
C VAL A 363 14.38 -1.98 13.87
N VAL A 364 14.01 -0.81 14.41
CA VAL A 364 13.06 0.12 13.79
C VAL A 364 13.55 0.63 12.44
N LEU A 365 14.82 1.07 12.36
CA LEU A 365 15.43 1.50 11.10
C LEU A 365 15.47 0.35 10.09
N LEU A 366 15.77 -0.86 10.52
CA LEU A 366 15.86 -2.00 9.64
C LEU A 366 14.50 -2.40 9.07
N VAL A 367 13.48 -2.53 9.93
CA VAL A 367 12.13 -2.86 9.45
C VAL A 367 11.60 -1.73 8.57
N ALA A 368 11.92 -0.47 8.88
CA ALA A 368 11.60 0.64 7.98
C ALA A 368 12.28 0.43 6.62
N LEU A 369 13.59 0.21 6.57
CA LEU A 369 14.36 0.00 5.33
C LEU A 369 13.86 -1.20 4.53
N SER A 370 13.51 -2.30 5.19
CA SER A 370 13.00 -3.50 4.52
C SER A 370 11.58 -3.30 3.98
N THR A 371 10.74 -2.54 4.69
CA THR A 371 9.37 -2.24 4.30
C THR A 371 9.27 -1.02 3.37
N VAL A 372 10.34 -0.24 3.18
CA VAL A 372 10.36 0.92 2.25
C VAL A 372 9.86 0.47 0.88
N LEU A 373 10.44 -0.57 0.30
CA LEU A 373 10.11 -1.02 -1.06
C LEU A 373 8.63 -1.40 -1.19
N SER A 374 8.09 -2.12 -0.21
CA SER A 374 6.68 -2.50 -0.16
C SER A 374 5.77 -1.30 0.04
N THR A 375 6.17 -0.33 0.86
CA THR A 375 5.47 0.96 1.03
C THR A 375 5.47 1.75 -0.27
N ILE A 376 6.59 1.80 -1.00
CA ILE A 376 6.68 2.44 -2.33
C ILE A 376 5.68 1.76 -3.26
N ALA A 377 5.68 0.42 -3.31
CA ALA A 377 4.80 -0.34 -4.18
C ALA A 377 3.31 -0.09 -3.86
N LEU A 378 2.93 -0.10 -2.58
CA LEU A 378 1.56 0.17 -2.13
C LEU A 378 1.14 1.60 -2.50
N ALA A 379 1.93 2.60 -2.10
CA ALA A 379 1.64 4.00 -2.38
C ALA A 379 1.58 4.29 -3.88
N TRP A 380 2.49 3.70 -4.66
CA TRP A 380 2.49 3.82 -6.11
C TRP A 380 1.22 3.21 -6.71
N LEU A 381 0.86 1.97 -6.38
CA LEU A 381 -0.35 1.32 -6.90
C LEU A 381 -1.60 2.11 -6.54
N VAL A 382 -1.77 2.45 -5.27
CA VAL A 382 -2.92 3.21 -4.77
C VAL A 382 -3.05 4.55 -5.50
N SER A 383 -1.91 5.22 -5.73
CA SER A 383 -1.86 6.47 -6.49
C SER A 383 -2.24 6.27 -7.95
N VAL A 384 -1.69 5.27 -8.64
CA VAL A 384 -2.04 4.98 -10.04
C VAL A 384 -3.55 4.78 -10.21
N ILE A 385 -4.20 4.05 -9.31
CA ILE A 385 -5.66 3.83 -9.35
C ILE A 385 -6.40 5.15 -9.24
N ALA A 386 -6.04 5.93 -8.22
CA ALA A 386 -6.71 7.17 -7.92
C ALA A 386 -6.60 8.16 -9.09
N TRP A 387 -5.39 8.28 -9.66
CA TRP A 387 -5.12 9.12 -10.82
C TRP A 387 -5.84 8.64 -12.09
N ARG A 388 -5.90 7.32 -12.34
CA ARG A 388 -6.68 6.76 -13.45
C ARG A 388 -8.18 7.01 -13.28
N GLY A 389 -8.72 6.83 -12.08
CA GLY A 389 -10.12 7.06 -11.76
C GLY A 389 -10.52 8.53 -11.98
N VAL A 390 -9.68 9.46 -11.55
CA VAL A 390 -9.89 10.90 -11.76
C VAL A 390 -9.75 11.29 -13.23
N THR A 391 -8.80 10.71 -13.96
CA THR A 391 -8.64 10.95 -15.40
C THR A 391 -9.86 10.45 -16.18
N ALA A 392 -10.30 9.22 -15.91
CA ALA A 392 -11.51 8.66 -16.52
C ALA A 392 -12.75 9.51 -16.24
N ALA A 393 -12.89 10.01 -15.00
CA ALA A 393 -13.98 10.90 -14.61
C ALA A 393 -14.01 12.21 -15.40
N ARG A 394 -12.85 12.76 -15.78
CA ARG A 394 -12.76 13.99 -16.58
C ARG A 394 -13.12 13.78 -18.04
N ASP A 395 -12.82 12.61 -18.58
CA ASP A 395 -13.16 12.24 -19.96
C ASP A 395 -14.67 11.91 -20.12
N GLY A 396 -15.53 12.41 -19.22
CA GLY A 396 -16.98 12.16 -19.22
C GLY A 396 -17.38 10.71 -18.93
N SER A 397 -16.42 9.84 -18.60
CA SER A 397 -16.73 8.45 -18.29
C SER A 397 -17.42 8.35 -16.94
N ARG A 398 -18.40 7.44 -16.81
CA ARG A 398 -19.04 7.16 -15.53
C ARG A 398 -17.96 6.84 -14.49
N VAL A 399 -17.85 7.72 -13.50
CA VAL A 399 -16.90 7.57 -12.39
C VAL A 399 -17.21 6.23 -11.70
N PRO A 400 -16.18 5.43 -11.36
CA PRO A 400 -16.37 4.28 -10.49
C PRO A 400 -17.17 4.70 -9.25
N GLY A 401 -18.20 3.93 -8.91
CA GLY A 401 -18.90 4.12 -7.66
C GLY A 401 -17.95 3.88 -6.49
N VAL A 402 -18.18 4.57 -5.36
CA VAL A 402 -17.39 4.44 -4.12
C VAL A 402 -17.21 2.98 -3.70
N ALA A 403 -18.23 2.14 -3.91
CA ALA A 403 -18.18 0.71 -3.61
C ALA A 403 -17.07 -0.03 -4.37
N ARG A 404 -16.74 0.38 -5.60
CA ARG A 404 -15.69 -0.27 -6.39
C ARG A 404 -14.30 0.13 -5.93
N ASP A 405 -14.10 1.39 -5.59
CA ASP A 405 -12.83 1.86 -5.04
C ASP A 405 -12.59 1.20 -3.67
N ALA A 406 -13.64 1.09 -2.85
CA ALA A 406 -13.60 0.32 -1.60
C ALA A 406 -13.26 -1.15 -1.83
N ALA A 407 -13.88 -1.81 -2.82
CA ALA A 407 -13.56 -3.20 -3.17
C ALA A 407 -12.12 -3.37 -3.68
N ALA A 408 -11.57 -2.39 -4.39
CA ALA A 408 -10.17 -2.40 -4.83
C ALA A 408 -9.20 -2.28 -3.64
N VAL A 409 -9.47 -1.36 -2.72
CA VAL A 409 -8.67 -1.18 -1.50
C VAL A 409 -8.77 -2.40 -0.59
N ALA A 410 -9.99 -2.92 -0.37
CA ALA A 410 -10.21 -4.13 0.41
C ALA A 410 -9.52 -5.34 -0.24
N GLY A 411 -9.60 -5.46 -1.57
CA GLY A 411 -8.87 -6.48 -2.32
C GLY A 411 -7.36 -6.38 -2.08
N LEU A 412 -6.79 -5.18 -2.13
CA LEU A 412 -5.36 -4.96 -1.84
C LEU A 412 -4.99 -5.38 -0.41
N GLY A 413 -5.74 -4.91 0.60
CA GLY A 413 -5.51 -5.25 2.00
C GLY A 413 -5.64 -6.75 2.28
N LEU A 414 -6.69 -7.39 1.78
CA LEU A 414 -6.88 -8.84 1.90
C LEU A 414 -5.75 -9.61 1.20
N GLY A 415 -5.27 -9.11 0.06
CA GLY A 415 -4.13 -9.68 -0.62
C GLY A 415 -2.86 -9.63 0.23
N VAL A 416 -2.61 -8.52 0.92
CA VAL A 416 -1.44 -8.39 1.81
C VAL A 416 -1.51 -9.41 2.94
N VAL A 417 -2.69 -9.53 3.58
CA VAL A 417 -2.94 -10.50 4.66
C VAL A 417 -2.76 -11.95 4.19
N VAL A 418 -3.31 -12.31 3.03
CA VAL A 418 -3.19 -13.69 2.51
C VAL A 418 -1.79 -14.00 1.96
N GLY A 419 -1.04 -12.98 1.54
CA GLY A 419 0.28 -13.20 0.94
C GLY A 419 1.36 -13.59 1.93
N GLU A 420 1.20 -13.26 3.20
CA GLU A 420 2.16 -13.55 4.25
C GLU A 420 2.27 -15.07 4.52
N PRO A 421 1.18 -15.81 4.86
CA PRO A 421 1.23 -17.26 5.03
C PRO A 421 1.57 -18.00 3.73
N ALA A 422 1.36 -17.37 2.58
CA ALA A 422 1.73 -17.91 1.27
C ALA A 422 3.22 -17.76 0.97
N SER A 423 3.95 -16.89 1.67
CA SER A 423 5.39 -16.77 1.49
C SER A 423 6.10 -18.03 1.99
N ALA A 424 7.12 -18.48 1.27
CA ALA A 424 7.84 -19.69 1.68
C ALA A 424 8.60 -19.49 3.00
N VAL A 425 8.94 -18.25 3.40
CA VAL A 425 9.54 -17.98 4.72
C VAL A 425 8.57 -18.38 5.84
N TYR A 426 7.34 -17.86 5.81
CA TYR A 426 6.33 -18.13 6.82
C TYR A 426 5.82 -19.56 6.76
N ALA A 427 5.63 -20.08 5.54
CA ALA A 427 5.24 -21.47 5.35
C ALA A 427 6.29 -22.45 5.91
N ASN A 428 7.58 -22.10 5.83
CA ASN A 428 8.65 -22.90 6.42
C ASN A 428 8.67 -22.83 7.95
N ALA A 429 8.28 -21.70 8.52
CA ALA A 429 8.18 -21.51 9.96
C ALA A 429 6.93 -22.20 10.57
N GLY A 430 5.97 -22.64 9.73
CA GLY A 430 4.67 -23.13 10.21
C GLY A 430 3.78 -22.02 10.78
N VAL A 431 4.02 -20.78 10.33
CA VAL A 431 3.44 -19.54 10.84
C VAL A 431 2.49 -19.02 9.74
N LEU A 432 1.22 -18.87 10.06
CA LEU A 432 0.18 -18.23 9.24
C LEU A 432 0.26 -16.69 9.23
N GLY A 433 1.23 -16.09 9.91
CA GLY A 433 1.50 -14.67 9.97
C GLY A 433 0.46 -13.93 10.80
N VAL A 434 -0.19 -12.92 10.20
CA VAL A 434 -1.31 -12.18 10.80
C VAL A 434 -2.45 -13.07 11.35
N LEU A 435 -2.49 -14.37 11.01
CA LEU A 435 -3.51 -15.31 11.46
C LEU A 435 -3.06 -16.24 12.62
N ASP A 436 -1.82 -16.13 13.13
CA ASP A 436 -1.26 -17.09 14.10
C ASP A 436 -1.70 -16.95 15.55
N GLY A 437 -2.45 -15.91 15.89
CA GLY A 437 -2.81 -15.71 17.29
C GLY A 437 -3.60 -16.91 17.86
N VAL A 438 -3.11 -17.48 18.97
CA VAL A 438 -3.76 -18.61 19.65
C VAL A 438 -5.07 -18.15 20.30
N GLY A 439 -6.18 -18.82 19.99
CA GLY A 439 -7.50 -18.58 20.61
C GLY A 439 -8.29 -17.38 20.06
N PHE A 440 -9.38 -17.01 20.76
CA PHE A 440 -10.25 -15.89 20.37
C PHE A 440 -9.50 -14.55 20.28
N ALA A 441 -8.47 -14.36 21.10
CA ALA A 441 -7.60 -13.19 21.06
C ALA A 441 -6.87 -13.05 19.72
N GLY A 442 -6.51 -14.16 19.08
CA GLY A 442 -5.85 -14.16 17.78
C GLY A 442 -6.75 -13.76 16.62
N ILE A 443 -7.98 -14.25 16.57
CA ILE A 443 -8.95 -13.84 15.54
C ILE A 443 -9.29 -12.36 15.68
N ALA A 444 -9.46 -11.87 16.92
CA ALA A 444 -9.69 -10.45 17.18
C ALA A 444 -8.48 -9.61 16.76
N GLY A 445 -7.25 -10.04 17.12
CA GLY A 445 -5.97 -9.46 16.67
C GLY A 445 -5.89 -9.34 15.15
N ALA A 446 -6.10 -10.46 14.45
CA ALA A 446 -6.11 -10.51 13.00
C ALA A 446 -7.16 -9.58 12.39
N ALA A 447 -8.39 -9.57 12.92
CA ALA A 447 -9.46 -8.72 12.44
C ALA A 447 -9.14 -7.23 12.63
N VAL A 448 -8.61 -6.83 13.79
CA VAL A 448 -8.17 -5.46 14.08
C VAL A 448 -7.02 -5.08 13.15
N SER A 449 -6.05 -5.97 12.95
CA SER A 449 -4.92 -5.77 12.06
C SER A 449 -5.34 -5.57 10.60
N VAL A 450 -6.21 -6.45 10.08
CA VAL A 450 -6.80 -6.35 8.73
C VAL A 450 -7.58 -5.04 8.58
N ALA A 451 -8.36 -4.67 9.58
CA ALA A 451 -9.12 -3.43 9.60
C ALA A 451 -8.18 -2.21 9.58
N ALA A 452 -7.15 -2.19 10.42
CA ALA A 452 -6.15 -1.13 10.50
C ALA A 452 -5.44 -0.93 9.15
N LEU A 453 -4.97 -2.01 8.52
CA LEU A 453 -4.37 -1.94 7.19
C LEU A 453 -5.36 -1.42 6.14
N THR A 454 -6.59 -1.95 6.12
CA THR A 454 -7.61 -1.58 5.13
C THR A 454 -8.01 -0.11 5.26
N VAL A 455 -8.19 0.39 6.49
CA VAL A 455 -8.49 1.79 6.78
C VAL A 455 -7.32 2.67 6.33
N SER A 456 -6.08 2.27 6.62
CA SER A 456 -4.89 3.03 6.23
C SER A 456 -4.71 3.10 4.72
N LEU A 457 -4.94 2.00 4.00
CA LEU A 457 -4.94 1.97 2.53
C LEU A 457 -6.11 2.78 1.94
N ALA A 458 -7.27 2.78 2.58
CA ALA A 458 -8.42 3.59 2.17
C ALA A 458 -8.13 5.09 2.33
N ALA A 459 -7.48 5.47 3.43
CA ALA A 459 -7.03 6.84 3.68
C ALA A 459 -6.01 7.28 2.61
N LEU A 460 -5.00 6.44 2.34
CA LEU A 460 -4.02 6.70 1.28
C LEU A 460 -4.66 6.83 -0.09
N HIS A 461 -5.63 5.97 -0.42
CA HIS A 461 -6.37 6.04 -1.68
C HIS A 461 -7.20 7.30 -1.81
N ARG A 462 -7.93 7.65 -0.73
CA ARG A 462 -8.73 8.86 -0.68
C ARG A 462 -7.87 10.08 -0.89
N TRP A 463 -6.73 10.15 -0.21
CA TRP A 463 -5.76 11.24 -0.36
C TRP A 463 -5.21 11.31 -1.79
N ALA A 464 -4.73 10.19 -2.35
CA ALA A 464 -4.16 10.17 -3.69
C ALA A 464 -5.17 10.63 -4.75
N ARG A 465 -6.46 10.35 -4.53
CA ARG A 465 -7.55 10.82 -5.39
C ARG A 465 -7.73 12.33 -5.33
N GLU A 466 -7.66 12.92 -4.14
CA GLU A 466 -7.73 14.37 -3.99
C GLU A 466 -6.53 15.07 -4.60
N ASN A 467 -5.35 14.49 -4.42
CA ASN A 467 -4.14 14.99 -5.04
C ASN A 467 -4.27 14.99 -6.58
N ALA A 468 -4.75 13.90 -7.18
CA ALA A 468 -5.05 13.83 -8.61
C ALA A 468 -6.11 14.85 -9.08
N GLN A 469 -7.09 15.14 -8.22
CA GLN A 469 -8.10 16.16 -8.49
C GLN A 469 -7.54 17.58 -8.44
N ALA A 470 -6.68 17.86 -7.45
CA ALA A 470 -6.02 19.15 -7.23
C ALA A 470 -4.99 19.47 -8.31
N TRP A 471 -4.38 18.46 -8.93
CA TRP A 471 -3.34 18.61 -9.95
C TRP A 471 -3.74 18.05 -11.33
N PRO A 472 -4.77 18.61 -12.00
CA PRO A 472 -5.34 18.06 -13.23
C PRO A 472 -4.38 17.95 -14.40
N SER A 473 -3.56 18.99 -14.58
CA SER A 473 -2.66 19.20 -15.70
C SER A 473 -1.24 18.71 -15.41
N ALA A 474 -1.07 17.94 -14.33
CA ALA A 474 0.22 17.48 -13.87
C ALA A 474 0.98 16.70 -14.96
N ARG A 475 2.15 17.23 -15.33
CA ARG A 475 3.22 16.47 -16.00
C ARG A 475 3.70 15.36 -15.06
N GLY A 476 4.33 14.31 -15.58
CA GLY A 476 4.73 13.12 -14.81
C GLY A 476 5.48 13.38 -13.48
N GLY A 477 6.19 14.51 -13.36
CA GLY A 477 6.88 14.90 -12.11
C GLY A 477 5.95 15.12 -10.91
N LEU A 478 4.74 15.64 -11.10
CA LEU A 478 3.78 15.83 -10.01
C LEU A 478 3.13 14.50 -9.58
N PHE A 479 2.92 13.57 -10.51
CA PHE A 479 2.52 12.19 -10.16
C PHE A 479 3.62 11.53 -9.32
N ALA A 480 4.89 11.64 -9.73
CA ALA A 480 6.01 11.13 -8.96
C ALA A 480 6.09 11.78 -7.56
N THR A 481 5.92 13.11 -7.47
CA THR A 481 5.88 13.84 -6.18
C THR A 481 4.74 13.33 -5.29
N GLY A 482 3.56 13.10 -5.86
CA GLY A 482 2.43 12.49 -5.15
C GLY A 482 2.77 11.08 -4.67
N VAL A 483 3.36 10.22 -5.50
CA VAL A 483 3.78 8.89 -5.05
C VAL A 483 4.81 9.00 -3.91
N THR A 484 5.85 9.81 -4.07
CA THR A 484 6.90 10.00 -3.05
C THR A 484 6.32 10.51 -1.74
N ALA A 485 5.46 11.53 -1.76
CA ALA A 485 4.84 12.04 -0.54
C ALA A 485 3.92 11.02 0.13
N GLY A 486 3.19 10.24 -0.68
CA GLY A 486 2.35 9.16 -0.18
C GLY A 486 3.18 8.06 0.47
N THR A 487 4.30 7.68 -0.15
CA THR A 487 5.26 6.73 0.40
C THR A 487 5.84 7.23 1.71
N VAL A 488 6.36 8.46 1.75
CA VAL A 488 6.97 9.03 2.95
C VAL A 488 5.97 9.05 4.10
N ALA A 489 4.72 9.48 3.85
CA ALA A 489 3.70 9.52 4.88
C ALA A 489 3.18 8.14 5.32
N PHE A 490 3.08 7.19 4.38
CA PHE A 490 2.56 5.86 4.67
C PHE A 490 3.62 4.94 5.29
N LEU A 491 4.91 5.25 5.13
CA LEU A 491 6.01 4.41 5.61
C LEU A 491 5.94 4.15 7.12
N PRO A 492 5.81 5.14 8.02
CA PRO A 492 5.73 4.86 9.46
C PRO A 492 4.52 4.00 9.81
N VAL A 493 3.37 4.25 9.16
CA VAL A 493 2.13 3.50 9.40
C VAL A 493 2.27 2.04 8.97
N TYR A 494 2.81 1.80 7.77
CA TYR A 494 2.99 0.44 7.26
C TYR A 494 4.08 -0.31 8.00
N THR A 495 5.19 0.36 8.35
CA THR A 495 6.27 -0.23 9.16
C THR A 495 5.73 -0.67 10.52
N THR A 496 4.99 0.20 11.19
CA THR A 496 4.39 -0.11 12.49
C THR A 496 3.37 -1.24 12.39
N TRP A 497 2.50 -1.20 11.37
CA TRP A 497 1.59 -2.32 11.11
C TRP A 497 2.35 -3.62 10.90
N TRP A 498 3.38 -3.63 10.05
CA TRP A 498 4.19 -4.82 9.77
C TRP A 498 4.91 -5.37 11.02
N MET A 499 5.36 -4.51 11.92
CA MET A 499 5.99 -4.95 13.18
C MET A 499 5.00 -5.56 14.18
N MET A 500 3.74 -5.15 14.13
CA MET A 500 2.76 -5.45 15.18
C MET A 500 1.65 -6.40 14.75
N HIS A 501 1.47 -6.63 13.45
CA HIS A 501 0.25 -7.26 12.92
C HIS A 501 -0.01 -8.69 13.40
N ASP A 502 1.01 -9.41 13.81
CA ASP A 502 0.98 -10.78 14.34
C ASP A 502 1.01 -10.82 15.88
N GLN A 503 1.12 -9.67 16.54
CA GLN A 503 1.20 -9.56 18.00
C GLN A 503 -0.19 -9.45 18.63
N ALA A 504 -0.43 -10.12 19.76
CA ALA A 504 -1.67 -9.97 20.53
C ALA A 504 -1.92 -8.51 20.95
N ALA A 505 -0.85 -7.74 21.15
CA ALA A 505 -0.88 -6.31 21.45
C ALA A 505 -1.57 -5.47 20.35
N MET A 506 -1.71 -5.98 19.13
CA MET A 506 -2.41 -5.30 18.04
C MET A 506 -3.91 -5.10 18.32
N ALA A 507 -4.53 -5.98 19.10
CA ALA A 507 -5.93 -5.85 19.54
C ALA A 507 -6.08 -5.38 20.99
N ALA A 508 -4.99 -5.33 21.76
CA ALA A 508 -5.03 -4.87 23.13
C ALA A 508 -4.99 -3.34 23.18
N ILE A 509 -6.04 -2.76 23.74
CA ILE A 509 -6.02 -1.38 24.23
C ILE A 509 -5.86 -1.51 25.74
N TYR A 510 -4.80 -0.96 26.30
CA TYR A 510 -4.57 -0.96 27.73
C TYR A 510 -5.14 0.34 28.30
N PRO A 511 -6.37 0.35 28.84
CA PRO A 511 -6.86 1.54 29.53
C PRO A 511 -5.92 1.79 30.71
N TRP A 512 -5.34 2.98 30.76
CA TRP A 512 -4.53 3.40 31.90
C TRP A 512 -5.47 3.49 33.10
N ALA A 513 -5.38 2.52 34.01
CA ALA A 513 -6.05 2.58 35.29
C ALA A 513 -5.17 3.38 36.27
N PRO A 514 -5.76 4.02 37.30
CA PRO A 514 -4.99 4.68 38.35
C PRO A 514 -3.89 3.76 38.93
N GLY A 515 -4.19 2.47 39.13
CA GLY A 515 -3.23 1.49 39.61
C GLY A 515 -2.07 1.20 38.63
N THR A 516 -2.31 1.26 37.31
CA THR A 516 -1.22 1.12 36.31
C THR A 516 -0.32 2.36 36.32
N ALA A 517 -0.91 3.54 36.50
CA ALA A 517 -0.15 4.79 36.63
C ALA A 517 0.78 4.75 37.85
N GLU A 518 0.23 4.32 38.97
CA GLU A 518 0.93 4.16 40.25
C GLU A 518 2.06 3.11 40.13
N MET A 519 1.78 1.96 39.50
CA MET A 519 2.81 0.95 39.22
C MET A 519 3.96 1.47 38.35
N MET A 520 3.68 2.36 37.39
CA MET A 520 4.69 2.95 36.52
C MET A 520 5.27 4.27 37.05
N ASN A 521 4.94 4.65 38.29
CA ASN A 521 5.33 5.91 38.92
C ASN A 521 5.05 7.12 38.02
N SER A 522 3.83 7.18 37.48
CA SER A 522 3.39 8.17 36.49
C SER A 522 2.12 8.87 36.94
N ALA A 523 1.97 10.14 36.57
CA ALA A 523 0.79 10.93 36.91
C ALA A 523 -0.44 10.45 36.11
N TYR A 524 -1.55 10.17 36.80
CA TYR A 524 -2.83 9.86 36.16
C TYR A 524 -3.68 11.13 36.06
N TRP A 525 -4.21 11.44 34.88
CA TRP A 525 -5.16 12.54 34.72
C TRP A 525 -6.59 12.06 35.00
N PRO A 526 -7.30 12.59 36.03
CA PRO A 526 -8.63 12.09 36.40
C PRO A 526 -9.79 12.75 35.61
N GLY A 527 -9.49 13.54 34.58
CA GLY A 527 -10.51 14.33 33.87
C GLY A 527 -11.46 13.49 32.98
N PRO A 528 -12.54 14.10 32.46
CA PRO A 528 -13.50 13.42 31.60
C PRO A 528 -12.83 12.81 30.36
N GLY A 529 -13.04 11.51 30.16
CA GLY A 529 -12.43 10.78 29.05
C GLY A 529 -10.99 10.33 29.29
N SER A 530 -10.49 10.42 30.52
CA SER A 530 -9.17 9.93 30.94
C SER A 530 -8.86 8.52 30.44
N ALA A 531 -9.83 7.60 30.54
CA ALA A 531 -9.69 6.23 30.08
C ALA A 531 -9.37 6.11 28.58
N TRP A 532 -9.83 7.05 27.74
CA TRP A 532 -9.48 7.10 26.30
C TRP A 532 -8.22 7.93 26.05
N LEU A 533 -8.04 9.01 26.80
CA LEU A 533 -6.92 9.94 26.64
C LEU A 533 -5.61 9.40 27.17
N GLN A 534 -5.63 8.47 28.12
CA GLN A 534 -4.44 7.77 28.59
C GLN A 534 -4.40 6.31 28.13
N ALA A 535 -5.41 5.81 27.40
CA ALA A 535 -5.36 4.45 26.86
C ALA A 535 -4.10 4.26 26.01
N VAL A 536 -3.29 3.27 26.39
CA VAL A 536 -2.11 2.88 25.63
C VAL A 536 -2.55 1.94 24.53
N TYR A 537 -2.24 2.33 23.30
CA TYR A 537 -2.34 1.42 22.16
C TYR A 537 -0.96 1.28 21.55
N LEU A 538 -0.33 0.14 21.82
CA LEU A 538 1.09 -0.10 21.52
C LEU A 538 1.49 0.19 20.06
N PRO A 539 0.66 -0.10 19.03
CA PRO A 539 0.96 0.31 17.66
C PRO A 539 1.06 1.84 17.47
N LEU A 540 0.34 2.65 18.25
CA LEU A 540 0.51 4.11 18.19
C LEU A 540 1.80 4.55 18.87
N ASP A 541 2.19 3.90 19.96
CA ASP A 541 3.47 4.17 20.61
C ASP A 541 4.65 3.81 19.71
N PHE A 542 4.59 2.67 19.01
CA PHE A 542 5.60 2.31 18.01
C PHE A 542 5.65 3.32 16.86
N LEU A 543 4.50 3.81 16.40
CA LEU A 543 4.45 4.86 15.38
C LEU A 543 5.12 6.15 15.87
N SER A 544 5.06 6.38 17.17
CA SER A 544 5.65 7.49 17.92
C SER A 544 7.18 7.41 18.01
N VAL A 545 7.76 6.20 18.01
CA VAL A 545 9.22 5.99 18.02
C VAL A 545 9.88 6.58 16.77
N PHE A 546 9.14 6.69 15.66
CA PHE A 546 9.66 7.26 14.42
C PHE A 546 9.72 8.81 14.52
N PRO A 547 10.93 9.41 14.51
CA PRO A 547 11.11 10.84 14.62
C PRO A 547 10.38 11.59 13.51
N GLY A 548 9.54 12.56 13.89
CA GLY A 548 8.84 13.41 12.94
C GLY A 548 7.67 12.75 12.21
N THR A 549 7.17 11.59 12.64
CA THR A 549 5.99 10.93 12.05
C THR A 549 4.81 11.88 11.91
N ALA A 550 4.53 12.68 12.94
CA ALA A 550 3.52 13.72 12.91
C ALA A 550 3.70 14.70 11.73
N LEU A 551 4.93 15.15 11.44
CA LEU A 551 5.24 16.03 10.31
C LEU A 551 5.17 15.28 8.97
N ILE A 552 5.64 14.04 8.94
CA ILE A 552 5.63 13.16 7.78
C ILE A 552 4.20 12.86 7.31
N LEU A 553 3.29 12.55 8.26
CA LEU A 553 1.86 12.37 8.01
C LEU A 553 1.16 13.64 7.51
N MET A 554 1.76 14.81 7.77
CA MET A 554 1.24 16.11 7.31
C MET A 554 1.64 16.46 5.87
N VAL A 555 2.74 15.93 5.34
CA VAL A 555 3.22 16.21 3.97
C VAL A 555 2.14 15.98 2.90
N PRO A 556 1.39 14.85 2.88
CA PRO A 556 0.31 14.59 1.93
C PRO A 556 -0.73 15.71 1.92
N LEU A 557 -1.10 16.17 3.11
CA LEU A 557 -2.16 17.13 3.34
C LEU A 557 -1.74 18.52 2.86
N LEU A 558 -0.50 18.92 3.17
CA LEU A 558 0.08 20.18 2.69
C LEU A 558 0.16 20.22 1.15
N LEU A 559 0.58 19.13 0.51
CA LEU A 559 0.67 19.06 -0.95
C LEU A 559 -0.69 19.17 -1.64
N THR A 560 -1.72 18.52 -1.08
CA THR A 560 -3.09 18.66 -1.56
C THR A 560 -3.60 20.09 -1.34
N GLY A 561 -3.32 20.69 -0.17
CA GLY A 561 -3.67 22.07 0.13
C GLY A 561 -3.05 23.08 -0.85
N VAL A 562 -1.75 22.97 -1.13
CA VAL A 562 -1.05 23.81 -2.12
C VAL A 562 -1.63 23.62 -3.53
N GLY A 563 -2.00 22.40 -3.91
CA GLY A 563 -2.65 22.13 -5.19
C GLY A 563 -4.01 22.79 -5.32
N LEU A 564 -4.84 22.66 -4.28
CA LEU A 564 -6.15 23.30 -4.23
C LEU A 564 -6.03 24.84 -4.24
N ALA A 565 -5.07 25.39 -3.48
CA ALA A 565 -4.77 26.81 -3.46
C ALA A 565 -4.38 27.37 -4.84
N ARG A 566 -3.56 26.61 -5.59
CA ARG A 566 -3.13 26.99 -6.95
C ARG A 566 -4.22 26.78 -8.00
N SER A 567 -5.21 25.93 -7.73
CA SER A 567 -6.35 25.73 -8.63
C SER A 567 -7.25 26.97 -8.62
N ARG A 568 -6.92 27.95 -9.47
CA ARG A 568 -7.60 29.26 -9.61
C ARG A 568 -9.11 29.18 -9.89
N THR A 569 -9.65 27.99 -10.10
CA THR A 569 -11.00 27.82 -10.65
C THR A 569 -12.13 27.94 -9.62
N ARG A 570 -11.91 27.96 -8.28
CA ARG A 570 -13.02 27.97 -7.28
C ARG A 570 -12.74 28.54 -5.86
N ALA A 571 -12.00 29.64 -5.65
CA ALA A 571 -11.53 29.97 -4.29
C ALA A 571 -11.57 31.44 -3.83
N PRO A 572 -12.74 31.94 -3.35
CA PRO A 572 -12.73 32.88 -2.22
C PRO A 572 -13.29 32.27 -0.92
N HIS A 573 -14.31 31.41 -0.95
CA HIS A 573 -14.92 30.90 0.30
C HIS A 573 -14.18 29.77 1.02
N ARG A 574 -13.12 29.20 0.40
CA ARG A 574 -12.45 27.98 0.87
C ARG A 574 -11.26 28.22 1.82
N TRP A 575 -10.87 29.47 2.05
CA TRP A 575 -9.69 29.84 2.85
C TRP A 575 -9.95 30.13 4.33
N ARG A 576 -11.22 30.26 4.74
CA ARG A 576 -11.61 30.49 6.14
C ARG A 576 -11.05 29.50 7.17
N PRO A 577 -10.86 28.18 6.90
CA PRO A 577 -10.29 27.28 7.91
C PRO A 577 -8.81 27.57 8.24
N PHE A 578 -8.03 28.15 7.32
CA PHE A 578 -6.64 28.54 7.59
C PHE A 578 -6.52 29.73 8.56
N GLY A 579 -7.48 30.65 8.55
CA GLY A 579 -7.53 31.75 9.52
C GLY A 579 -7.82 31.26 10.96
N VAL A 580 -8.67 30.23 11.09
CA VAL A 580 -8.95 29.59 12.38
C VAL A 580 -7.72 28.82 12.89
N ALA A 581 -6.98 28.19 11.98
CA ALA A 581 -5.73 27.50 12.28
C ALA A 581 -4.65 28.44 12.85
N ALA A 582 -4.46 29.60 12.21
CA ALA A 582 -3.53 30.62 12.69
C ALA A 582 -3.92 31.19 14.07
N LEU A 583 -5.22 31.35 14.33
CA LEU A 583 -5.71 31.80 15.64
C LEU A 583 -5.40 30.79 16.76
N LEU A 584 -5.55 29.49 16.48
CA LEU A 584 -5.32 28.42 17.46
C LEU A 584 -3.85 28.22 17.82
N LEU A 585 -2.97 28.40 16.84
CA LEU A 585 -1.51 28.43 17.01
C LEU A 585 -1.06 29.50 18.02
N ILE A 586 -1.84 30.59 18.14
CA ILE A 586 -1.58 31.69 19.06
C ILE A 586 -2.26 31.44 20.41
N THR A 587 -3.49 30.90 20.44
CA THR A 587 -4.24 30.74 21.69
C THR A 587 -3.75 29.61 22.58
N LEU A 588 -3.22 28.51 22.02
CA LEU A 588 -2.76 27.35 22.80
C LEU A 588 -1.52 27.65 23.69
N PRO A 589 -0.45 28.28 23.18
CA PRO A 589 0.68 28.70 24.01
C PRO A 589 0.28 29.72 25.08
N VAL A 590 -0.65 30.63 24.73
CA VAL A 590 -1.19 31.62 25.67
C VAL A 590 -2.01 30.96 26.77
N LEU A 591 -2.83 29.96 26.45
CA LEU A 591 -3.60 29.22 27.45
C LEU A 591 -2.69 28.41 28.37
N ALA A 592 -1.64 27.77 27.84
CA ALA A 592 -0.63 27.08 28.65
C ALA A 592 0.11 28.03 29.61
N LEU A 593 0.46 29.24 29.14
CA LEU A 593 1.03 30.30 29.97
C LEU A 593 0.04 30.79 31.04
N MET A 594 -1.25 30.88 30.72
CA MET A 594 -2.29 31.26 31.68
C MET A 594 -2.54 30.19 32.75
N VAL A 595 -2.56 28.91 32.38
CA VAL A 595 -2.68 27.79 33.33
C VAL A 595 -1.51 27.80 34.31
N ARG A 596 -0.28 28.03 33.83
CA ARG A 596 0.88 28.20 34.72
C ARG A 596 0.71 29.40 35.66
N ALA A 597 0.25 30.53 35.16
CA ALA A 597 0.03 31.72 35.97
C ALA A 597 -1.04 31.50 37.06
N ALA A 598 -2.03 30.63 36.78
CA ALA A 598 -3.10 30.29 37.72
C ALA A 598 -2.69 29.24 38.77
N VAL A 599 -1.82 28.28 38.45
CA VAL A 599 -1.40 27.20 39.37
C VAL A 599 -0.30 27.65 40.35
N GLY A 600 0.38 28.77 40.07
CA GLY A 600 1.51 29.25 40.89
C GLY A 600 2.81 28.48 40.58
N ALA A 601 3.96 29.11 40.82
CA ALA A 601 5.27 28.54 40.48
C ALA A 601 5.74 27.43 41.46
N ASP A 602 5.21 27.42 42.67
CA ASP A 602 5.74 26.61 43.78
C ASP A 602 5.34 25.11 43.75
N PRO A 603 4.10 24.70 43.40
CA PRO A 603 3.73 23.28 43.39
C PRO A 603 4.44 22.46 42.31
N ILE A 604 4.88 23.11 41.23
CA ILE A 604 5.51 22.45 40.07
C ILE A 604 7.03 22.29 40.28
N ALA A 605 7.63 23.08 41.17
CA ALA A 605 9.05 22.96 41.50
C ALA A 605 9.35 21.70 42.33
N ASP A 606 8.39 21.24 43.14
CA ASP A 606 8.48 20.02 43.96
C ASP A 606 7.86 18.78 43.28
N ALA A 607 7.03 18.97 42.25
CA ALA A 607 6.44 17.87 41.49
C ALA A 607 7.45 17.24 40.53
N ASP A 608 7.36 15.92 40.35
CA ASP A 608 8.12 15.20 39.32
C ASP A 608 7.91 15.88 37.94
N PRO A 609 8.98 16.45 37.34
CA PRO A 609 8.91 17.14 36.06
C PRO A 609 8.36 16.24 34.94
N ALA A 610 8.58 14.93 35.03
CA ALA A 610 8.07 13.96 34.06
C ALA A 610 6.54 13.82 34.16
N GLY A 611 5.99 13.63 35.36
CA GLY A 611 4.55 13.60 35.61
C GLY A 611 3.82 14.88 35.16
N SER A 612 4.41 16.05 35.45
CA SER A 612 3.86 17.34 35.03
C SER A 612 3.84 17.52 33.51
N LEU A 613 4.88 17.03 32.82
CA LEU A 613 4.98 17.08 31.36
C LEU A 613 3.93 16.18 30.71
N LEU A 614 3.77 14.94 31.20
CA LEU A 614 2.76 14.00 30.72
C LEU A 614 1.34 14.55 30.87
N TYR A 615 1.02 15.13 32.03
CA TYR A 615 -0.28 15.78 32.27
C TYR A 615 -0.58 16.88 31.23
N LEU A 616 0.38 17.76 30.96
CA LEU A 616 0.20 18.86 30.01
C LEU A 616 0.08 18.34 28.57
N MET A 617 0.74 17.23 28.25
CA MET A 617 0.62 16.55 26.97
C MET A 617 -0.77 15.95 26.80
N ASP A 618 -1.28 15.21 27.78
CA ASP A 618 -2.64 14.64 27.75
C ASP A 618 -3.71 15.71 27.59
N LEU A 619 -3.57 16.83 28.30
CA LEU A 619 -4.47 17.98 28.15
C LEU A 619 -4.41 18.55 26.73
N THR A 620 -3.22 18.68 26.15
CA THR A 620 -3.04 19.18 24.77
C THR A 620 -3.68 18.24 23.76
N VAL A 621 -3.51 16.92 23.95
CA VAL A 621 -4.14 15.87 23.14
C VAL A 621 -5.67 15.96 23.24
N ALA A 622 -6.22 16.12 24.45
CA ALA A 622 -7.64 16.26 24.70
C ALA A 622 -8.26 17.45 23.98
N VAL A 623 -7.66 18.63 24.13
CA VAL A 623 -8.12 19.87 23.48
C VAL A 623 -8.07 19.73 21.95
N SER A 624 -6.99 19.15 21.43
CA SER A 624 -6.82 18.89 20.00
C SER A 624 -7.89 17.95 19.45
N ALA A 625 -8.20 16.88 20.19
CA ALA A 625 -9.25 15.93 19.81
C ALA A 625 -10.65 16.54 19.83
N ALA A 626 -10.99 17.29 20.88
CA ALA A 626 -12.26 18.00 20.96
C ALA A 626 -12.44 18.98 19.80
N PHE A 627 -11.40 19.75 19.48
CA PHE A 627 -11.41 20.69 18.36
C PHE A 627 -11.61 20.00 17.01
N ALA A 628 -10.91 18.88 16.78
CA ALA A 628 -11.06 18.10 15.56
C ALA A 628 -12.49 17.54 15.42
N ALA A 629 -13.09 17.03 16.50
CA ALA A 629 -14.48 16.56 16.50
C ALA A 629 -15.47 17.66 16.14
N VAL A 630 -15.38 18.83 16.78
CA VAL A 630 -16.25 19.99 16.48
C VAL A 630 -16.08 20.43 15.02
N THR A 631 -14.85 20.47 14.54
CA THR A 631 -14.55 20.83 13.15
C THR A 631 -15.19 19.85 12.17
N GLY A 632 -15.03 18.54 12.41
CA GLY A 632 -15.66 17.49 11.62
C GLY A 632 -17.18 17.62 11.60
N LEU A 633 -17.80 17.84 12.76
CA LEU A 633 -19.24 18.04 12.91
C LEU A 633 -19.74 19.22 12.08
N VAL A 634 -19.14 20.41 12.24
CA VAL A 634 -19.52 21.63 11.52
C VAL A 634 -19.47 21.42 10.01
N ILE A 635 -18.48 20.69 9.52
CA ILE A 635 -18.30 20.46 8.09
C ILE A 635 -19.33 19.51 7.52
N ALA A 636 -19.59 18.41 8.22
CA ALA A 636 -20.61 17.46 7.79
C ALA A 636 -21.99 18.13 7.74
N LEU A 637 -22.30 19.02 8.69
CA LEU A 637 -23.52 19.82 8.72
C LEU A 637 -23.60 20.82 7.55
N ARG A 638 -22.50 21.50 7.21
CA ARG A 638 -22.42 22.40 6.03
C ARG A 638 -22.52 21.65 4.71
N GLY A 639 -22.14 20.38 4.71
CA GLY A 639 -22.34 19.50 3.58
C GLY A 639 -21.37 19.66 2.43
N ASP A 640 -20.25 20.34 2.67
CA ASP A 640 -19.16 20.45 1.71
C ASP A 640 -18.25 19.23 1.83
N ARG A 641 -18.31 18.35 0.83
CA ARG A 641 -17.55 17.10 0.80
C ARG A 641 -16.03 17.34 0.71
N PHE A 642 -15.59 18.50 0.20
CA PHE A 642 -14.17 18.84 0.08
C PHE A 642 -13.62 19.54 1.33
N ALA A 643 -14.48 20.19 2.11
CA ALA A 643 -14.08 20.79 3.37
C ALA A 643 -13.66 19.73 4.42
N ALA A 644 -14.23 18.51 4.36
CA ALA A 644 -14.00 17.47 5.36
C ALA A 644 -12.53 17.05 5.43
N VAL A 645 -11.90 16.79 4.27
CA VAL A 645 -10.49 16.40 4.24
C VAL A 645 -9.57 17.60 4.50
N THR A 646 -9.91 18.78 3.96
CA THR A 646 -9.13 19.99 4.23
C THR A 646 -9.10 20.33 5.72
N ALA A 647 -10.18 20.05 6.46
CA ALA A 647 -10.24 20.37 7.87
C ALA A 647 -9.79 19.23 8.78
N LEU A 648 -9.95 17.96 8.40
CA LEU A 648 -9.20 16.87 9.03
C LEU A 648 -7.70 17.14 8.88
N ALA A 649 -7.25 17.51 7.68
CA ALA A 649 -5.88 17.93 7.42
C ALA A 649 -5.43 19.07 8.31
N THR A 650 -6.22 20.13 8.40
CA THR A 650 -5.90 21.32 9.20
C THR A 650 -5.93 20.99 10.69
N GLY A 651 -6.92 20.22 11.15
CA GLY A 651 -7.04 19.75 12.53
C GLY A 651 -5.84 18.90 12.93
N SER A 652 -5.45 17.95 12.10
CA SER A 652 -4.23 17.16 12.28
C SER A 652 -2.98 18.03 12.29
N ALA A 653 -2.85 18.98 11.35
CA ALA A 653 -1.73 19.91 11.29
C ALA A 653 -1.56 20.67 12.60
N LEU A 654 -2.68 21.19 13.09
CA LEU A 654 -2.74 21.98 14.31
C LEU A 654 -2.49 21.12 15.54
N SER A 655 -3.00 19.90 15.55
CA SER A 655 -2.78 18.95 16.65
C SER A 655 -1.31 18.55 16.73
N CYS A 656 -0.68 18.21 15.59
CA CYS A 656 0.74 17.94 15.50
C CYS A 656 1.57 19.15 15.96
N LEU A 657 1.22 20.34 15.50
CA LEU A 657 1.97 21.55 15.82
C LEU A 657 1.77 22.00 17.27
N ALA A 658 0.57 21.84 17.82
CA ALA A 658 0.29 22.05 19.24
C ALA A 658 1.06 21.05 20.10
N ALA A 659 1.07 19.77 19.73
CA ALA A 659 1.84 18.74 20.42
C ALA A 659 3.36 19.01 20.39
N LEU A 660 3.87 19.69 19.36
CA LEU A 660 5.27 20.12 19.29
C LEU A 660 5.55 21.36 20.15
N LEU A 661 4.67 22.35 20.09
CA LEU A 661 4.90 23.66 20.70
C LEU A 661 4.50 23.71 22.18
N CYS A 662 3.47 22.99 22.60
CA CYS A 662 2.97 23.01 23.98
C CYS A 662 4.00 22.50 25.00
N PRO A 663 4.67 21.35 24.81
CA PRO A 663 5.61 20.88 25.82
C PRO A 663 6.90 21.71 25.80
N LEU A 664 7.34 22.20 24.63
CA LEU A 664 8.45 23.17 24.56
C LEU A 664 8.10 24.47 25.30
N ALA A 665 6.88 24.99 25.13
CA ALA A 665 6.37 26.15 25.87
C ALA A 665 6.27 25.87 27.38
N ALA A 666 5.81 24.68 27.77
CA ALA A 666 5.74 24.25 29.17
C ALA A 666 7.12 24.16 29.82
N LEU A 667 8.12 23.60 29.13
CA LEU A 667 9.47 23.44 29.65
C LEU A 667 10.26 24.75 29.67
N THR A 668 10.11 25.57 28.63
CA THR A 668 10.66 26.93 28.64
C THR A 668 10.02 27.77 29.74
N ALA A 669 8.76 27.48 30.07
CA ALA A 669 8.09 28.06 31.22
C ALA A 669 8.71 27.53 32.53
N ILE A 670 8.63 26.22 32.82
CA ILE A 670 9.08 25.59 34.08
C ILE A 670 10.57 25.88 34.35
N CYS A 671 11.41 25.71 33.33
CA CYS A 671 12.86 25.65 33.50
C CYS A 671 13.59 26.90 33.00
N GLY A 672 12.86 27.82 32.37
CA GLY A 672 13.41 28.95 31.65
C GLY A 672 13.93 28.58 30.25
N PRO A 673 14.02 29.55 29.33
CA PRO A 673 14.35 29.31 27.93
C PRO A 673 15.75 28.74 27.71
N ARG A 674 16.70 29.01 28.63
CA ARG A 674 18.08 28.53 28.54
C ARG A 674 18.26 27.08 28.97
N ARG A 675 17.35 26.53 29.78
CA ARG A 675 17.46 25.17 30.33
C ARG A 675 16.34 24.23 29.87
N ALA A 676 15.38 24.70 29.08
CA ALA A 676 14.23 23.91 28.65
C ALA A 676 14.57 22.55 28.02
N LEU A 677 15.71 22.45 27.32
CA LEU A 677 16.16 21.21 26.66
C LEU A 677 17.00 20.30 27.56
N THR A 678 17.44 20.78 28.72
CA THR A 678 18.30 20.04 29.67
C THR A 678 17.63 19.81 31.02
N CYS A 679 16.41 20.32 31.19
CA CYS A 679 15.75 20.41 32.49
C CYS A 679 15.28 19.07 33.04
N THR A 680 14.98 18.12 32.18
CA THR A 680 14.40 16.84 32.59
C THR A 680 15.44 15.89 33.19
N GLY A 681 16.74 16.21 33.16
CA GLY A 681 17.83 15.32 33.60
C GLY A 681 18.00 14.05 32.73
N ALA A 682 16.94 13.66 32.02
CA ALA A 682 16.88 12.61 31.03
C ALA A 682 17.78 12.89 29.82
N SER A 683 18.25 11.82 29.18
CA SER A 683 18.96 11.95 27.92
C SER A 683 18.07 12.65 26.89
N PHE A 684 18.66 13.46 26.00
CA PHE A 684 17.92 14.12 24.92
C PHE A 684 17.06 13.13 24.10
N GLY A 685 17.44 11.85 24.06
CA GLY A 685 16.69 10.77 23.42
C GLY A 685 15.34 10.45 24.10
N GLU A 686 15.31 10.29 25.42
CA GLU A 686 14.07 10.02 26.19
C GLU A 686 13.12 11.22 26.10
N PHE A 687 13.69 12.41 26.23
CA PHE A 687 12.97 13.67 26.07
C PHE A 687 12.33 13.80 24.69
N TYR A 688 13.09 13.47 23.64
CA TYR A 688 12.62 13.52 22.26
C TYR A 688 11.51 12.50 22.00
N GLN A 689 11.64 11.26 22.51
CA GLN A 689 10.62 10.22 22.36
C GLN A 689 9.30 10.61 23.00
N VAL A 690 9.33 11.19 24.20
CA VAL A 690 8.12 11.67 24.89
C VAL A 690 7.48 12.80 24.08
N LEU A 691 8.21 13.87 23.75
CA LEU A 691 7.63 15.05 23.08
C LEU A 691 7.15 14.80 21.66
N PHE A 692 8.01 14.21 20.82
CA PHE A 692 7.76 14.06 19.39
C PHE A 692 7.03 12.76 19.07
N GLY A 693 7.28 11.73 19.87
CA GLY A 693 6.56 10.47 19.78
C GLY A 693 5.18 10.59 20.39
N TYR A 694 5.09 10.55 21.72
CA TYR A 694 3.82 10.40 22.44
C TYR A 694 2.83 11.53 22.11
N ALA A 695 3.11 12.79 22.46
CA ALA A 695 2.15 13.88 22.19
C ALA A 695 1.91 14.09 20.69
N GLY A 696 2.97 14.06 19.88
CA GLY A 696 2.89 14.36 18.45
C GLY A 696 2.03 13.36 17.69
N THR A 697 2.32 12.07 17.87
CA THR A 697 1.72 10.99 17.10
C THR A 697 0.40 10.56 17.69
N GLU A 698 0.35 10.33 19.00
CA GLU A 698 -0.85 9.90 19.68
C GLU A 698 -1.91 11.02 19.66
N GLY A 699 -1.49 12.27 19.90
CA GLY A 699 -2.34 13.45 19.77
C GLY A 699 -2.92 13.62 18.37
N ALA A 700 -2.10 13.47 17.34
CA ALA A 700 -2.58 13.54 15.96
C ALA A 700 -3.59 12.44 15.63
N VAL A 701 -3.33 11.21 16.05
CA VAL A 701 -4.20 10.06 15.78
C VAL A 701 -5.52 10.18 16.53
N LYS A 702 -5.47 10.50 17.83
CA LYS A 702 -6.66 10.78 18.66
C LYS A 702 -7.48 11.93 18.07
N ALA A 703 -6.82 13.00 17.60
CA ALA A 703 -7.51 14.10 16.95
C ALA A 703 -8.15 13.71 15.61
N ILE A 704 -7.46 12.92 14.78
CA ILE A 704 -8.03 12.38 13.54
C ILE A 704 -9.29 11.56 13.86
N ALA A 705 -9.19 10.60 14.79
CA ALA A 705 -10.30 9.74 15.19
C ALA A 705 -11.51 10.56 15.68
N ALA A 706 -11.28 11.54 16.54
CA ALA A 706 -12.30 12.46 17.04
C ALA A 706 -12.95 13.27 15.89
N GLY A 707 -12.14 13.76 14.94
CA GLY A 707 -12.63 14.45 13.73
C GLY A 707 -13.53 13.57 12.85
N TRP A 708 -13.18 12.30 12.66
CA TRP A 708 -14.03 11.33 11.96
C TRP A 708 -15.35 11.08 12.68
N ALA A 709 -15.31 10.92 14.00
CA ALA A 709 -16.53 10.79 14.81
C ALA A 709 -17.44 12.01 14.64
N GLY A 710 -16.87 13.22 14.71
CA GLY A 710 -17.59 14.46 14.46
C GLY A 710 -18.25 14.49 13.06
N LEU A 711 -17.51 14.11 12.02
CA LEU A 711 -18.04 14.01 10.65
C LEU A 711 -19.21 13.02 10.56
N ALA A 712 -19.08 11.84 11.18
CA ALA A 712 -20.12 10.81 11.18
C ALA A 712 -21.39 11.30 11.87
N VAL A 713 -21.26 11.90 13.06
CA VAL A 713 -22.38 12.51 13.80
C VAL A 713 -23.04 13.61 12.97
N GLY A 714 -22.26 14.53 12.38
CA GLY A 714 -22.83 15.60 11.55
C GLY A 714 -23.52 15.08 10.29
N ALA A 715 -23.04 13.98 9.70
CA ALA A 715 -23.67 13.35 8.55
C ALA A 715 -25.01 12.69 8.93
N LEU A 716 -25.06 12.03 10.08
CA LEU A 716 -26.29 11.46 10.65
C LEU A 716 -27.31 12.56 10.97
N LEU A 717 -26.91 13.61 11.70
CA LEU A 717 -27.76 14.76 12.01
C LEU A 717 -28.32 15.42 10.74
N ARG A 718 -27.49 15.56 9.70
CA ARG A 718 -27.93 16.07 8.40
C ARG A 718 -28.91 15.14 7.70
N ARG A 719 -28.74 13.82 7.82
CA ARG A 719 -29.67 12.82 7.27
C ARG A 719 -31.02 12.91 7.98
N PHE A 720 -31.03 13.00 9.31
CA PHE A 720 -32.25 13.21 10.09
C PHE A 720 -32.93 14.53 9.74
N ALA A 721 -32.18 15.63 9.64
CA ALA A 721 -32.72 16.93 9.25
C ALA A 721 -33.35 16.95 7.84
N ARG A 722 -32.92 16.06 6.94
CA ARG A 722 -33.52 15.89 5.60
C ARG A 722 -34.72 14.93 5.59
N ALA A 723 -34.75 13.97 6.50
CA ALA A 723 -35.83 13.01 6.61
C ALA A 723 -37.04 13.58 7.35
N ALA A 724 -36.84 14.61 8.19
CA ALA A 724 -37.93 15.32 8.83
C ALA A 724 -38.83 15.98 7.74
N PRO A 725 -40.15 15.70 7.72
CA PRO A 725 -41.08 16.32 6.77
C PRO A 725 -40.98 17.83 6.94
N ALA A 726 -40.82 18.57 5.83
CA ALA A 726 -40.64 20.02 5.85
C ALA A 726 -41.86 20.65 6.53
N PRO A 727 -41.76 21.09 7.80
CA PRO A 727 -42.82 21.88 8.38
C PRO A 727 -42.65 23.29 7.79
N ASP A 728 -43.74 24.05 7.62
CA ASP A 728 -43.72 25.46 7.24
C ASP A 728 -42.96 26.30 8.29
N ARG A 729 -41.64 26.16 8.34
CA ARG A 729 -40.80 26.74 9.39
C ARG A 729 -40.29 28.10 8.94
N PRO A 730 -40.51 29.15 9.76
CA PRO A 730 -39.94 30.46 9.52
C PRO A 730 -38.41 30.38 9.47
N HIS A 731 -37.80 31.25 8.65
CA HIS A 731 -36.37 31.28 8.29
C HIS A 731 -35.37 31.34 9.47
N GLY A 732 -35.82 31.44 10.74
CA GLY A 732 -34.98 31.54 11.93
C GLY A 732 -34.29 30.24 12.41
N SER A 733 -34.84 29.05 12.09
CA SER A 733 -34.37 27.78 12.67
C SER A 733 -32.93 27.37 12.27
N ARG A 734 -32.45 27.80 11.10
CA ARG A 734 -31.05 27.57 10.68
C ARG A 734 -30.03 28.38 11.49
N ARG A 735 -30.41 29.56 11.98
CA ARG A 735 -29.53 30.39 12.83
C ARG A 735 -29.43 29.84 14.24
N LEU A 736 -30.50 29.25 14.75
CA LEU A 736 -30.55 28.63 16.08
C LEU A 736 -29.68 27.37 16.18
N LEU A 737 -29.69 26.51 15.15
CA LEU A 737 -28.81 25.35 15.09
C LEU A 737 -27.33 25.76 14.96
N ALA A 738 -27.04 26.80 14.17
CA ALA A 738 -25.69 27.35 14.06
C ALA A 738 -25.22 27.99 15.37
N GLY A 739 -26.12 28.66 16.09
CA GLY A 739 -25.89 29.19 17.44
C GLY A 739 -25.55 28.08 18.41
N LEU A 740 -26.40 27.06 18.54
CA LEU A 740 -26.19 25.91 19.44
C LEU A 740 -24.86 25.20 19.22
N VAL A 741 -24.43 25.00 17.96
CA VAL A 741 -23.12 24.38 17.68
C VAL A 741 -21.96 25.29 18.09
N LEU A 742 -22.08 26.61 17.88
CA LEU A 742 -21.07 27.57 18.35
C LEU A 742 -21.02 27.63 19.88
N THR A 743 -22.18 27.66 20.53
CA THR A 743 -22.30 27.71 21.99
C THR A 743 -21.75 26.44 22.61
N CYS A 744 -22.05 25.25 22.08
CA CYS A 744 -21.47 23.99 22.53
C CYS A 744 -19.95 23.97 22.39
N GLY A 745 -19.38 24.48 21.29
CA GLY A 745 -17.92 24.57 21.14
C GLY A 745 -17.28 25.47 22.20
N VAL A 746 -17.85 26.65 22.41
CA VAL A 746 -17.38 27.62 23.41
C VAL A 746 -17.56 27.09 24.83
N THR A 747 -18.70 26.47 25.15
CA THR A 747 -18.92 25.90 26.48
C THR A 747 -18.03 24.70 26.74
N THR A 748 -17.77 23.81 25.77
CA THR A 748 -16.83 22.69 26.01
C THR A 748 -15.43 23.21 26.33
N THR A 749 -15.00 24.29 25.66
CA THR A 749 -13.71 24.94 25.90
C THR A 749 -13.68 25.65 27.26
N ALA A 750 -14.77 26.32 27.63
CA ALA A 750 -14.93 27.00 28.92
C ALA A 750 -15.06 26.00 30.08
N THR A 751 -15.78 24.89 29.92
CA THR A 751 -15.90 23.82 30.92
C THR A 751 -14.57 23.12 31.13
N ALA A 752 -13.76 22.92 30.08
CA ALA A 752 -12.38 22.45 30.24
C ALA A 752 -11.53 23.44 31.06
N CYS A 753 -11.69 24.76 30.86
CA CYS A 753 -11.03 25.79 31.66
C CYS A 753 -11.52 25.85 33.12
N VAL A 754 -12.81 25.62 33.36
CA VAL A 754 -13.40 25.59 34.73
C VAL A 754 -12.99 24.33 35.48
N LEU A 755 -12.94 23.17 34.81
CA LEU A 755 -12.43 21.93 35.39
C LEU A 755 -10.93 22.03 35.72
N LEU A 756 -10.15 22.76 34.93
CA LEU A 756 -8.75 23.08 35.24
C LEU A 756 -8.60 23.94 36.52
N GLY A 757 -9.54 24.85 36.79
CA GLY A 757 -9.54 25.67 38.02
C GLY A 757 -10.04 24.94 39.28
N LEU A 758 -10.79 23.84 39.11
CA LEU A 758 -11.32 23.04 40.23
C LEU A 758 -10.40 21.89 40.66
N VAL A 759 -9.42 21.50 39.83
CA VAL A 759 -8.41 20.48 40.15
C VAL A 759 -7.15 21.09 40.76
N SER A 760 -6.94 22.40 40.60
CA SER A 760 -5.88 23.17 41.26
C SER A 760 -6.23 23.64 42.68
N ALA A 761 -7.45 23.38 43.13
CA ALA A 761 -7.93 23.62 44.49
C ALA A 761 -8.19 22.27 45.17
#